data_AF-A0A1Y2EY24-F1
#
_entry.id   AF-A0A1Y2EY24-F1
#
_cell.length_a   1.000
_cell.length_b   1.000
_cell.length_c   1.000
_cell.angle_alpha   90.00
_cell.angle_beta   90.00
_cell.angle_gamma   90.00
#
_symmetry.space_group_name_H-M   'P 1'
#
loop_
_entity.id
_entity.type
_entity.pdbx_description
1 polymer ?
#
loop_
_entity_poly.entity_id
_entity_poly.type
_entity_poly.pdbx_seq_one_letter_code
_entity_poly.pdbx_strand_id
1 'polypeptide(L)'
;MLSSKYTSTVARLSFLAIAAISAFLLTAHYKLALPDDHPYGAPRVLGRQAWQVTFKAGSASTATAVSDAAVNSTASSSYEDDYFDDWEDNDLWGGFGKNEWDPLSTAQVTPITEITVKSCVVPPGLFDVCSPTTSAKEDALRGVWKRVDRDLNKQIGIYYLYVFYRRLLPGSSAPVITNLTILHHAPTSDDLSAGGTWVEVSESLRTGVWPRMAPAFLHYKLTPQADVFAARKMSSNASAGALEPITELDVIYGGKEVSPLFGYNKVQTMITGDEDDEKRATAGGNRAGSALAFRKGTEKVPKAPTSRFSADGNFTILQVADLHFSVGPGECRDMDAKHEAACKKAGADAYSLQWLATALDEVKPDLVVLSGDQLNGQGTSWSSQSTIMKWAPVLYSRGIAWTTIFGNHDEEETDLTREAQVNLMKTLPYYVGEIGPNGVDGVGNYVRSIRANDTDTVLTTLYFLDSHAYAKSLKPWGDKTYDSIKANQINWFRGRSSQVKTYKRPYAPTVRKASRPTRPGRPSRPSKSKPTASDYDDEKKRLRARQDEDEEEEGVDTGAASGDDDFDVIREELAEEQAEADADSDDGGFGIGNTMIDDDGSNVKDEDDGFVDFESSSSTSTSSGAKASSTGSSAKEVDDEEYEDGEEQNELLKEEEYDLTPTTLEAGPTKAAPLTAKPNALVFFHIPLQESYTAPIDVGADGKRLLVGDRYEGNGASKTNSGFFEQAILAQGERISSSGDGPIDEFWDGESGSPTEGRPEVKVIANGHCHITEDCRRVKGTWLCFGGGGSYSGYGKGGFSRRMRVYQLSEYGERIETYKLLDSLERIDRTILVGEDAIGQ
;
A
#
# COMPACT_ATOMS: atom_id res chain seq x y z
N MET A 1 -41.04 13.71 38.67
CA MET A 1 -40.18 14.84 38.24
C MET A 1 -40.81 15.79 37.21
N LEU A 2 -42.04 15.57 36.72
CA LEU A 2 -42.72 16.51 35.80
C LEU A 2 -43.79 17.33 36.52
N SER A 3 -43.36 18.28 37.37
CA SER A 3 -44.22 19.37 37.83
C SER A 3 -43.39 20.60 38.21
N SER A 4 -43.35 21.58 37.32
CA SER A 4 -43.23 23.02 37.64
C SER A 4 -43.46 23.83 36.36
N LYS A 5 -44.06 25.01 36.50
CA LYS A 5 -44.47 25.92 35.40
C LYS A 5 -43.30 26.65 34.71
N TYR A 6 -42.06 26.19 34.90
CA TYR A 6 -40.83 26.88 34.48
C TYR A 6 -39.78 25.98 33.80
N THR A 7 -40.16 24.80 33.29
CA THR A 7 -39.29 24.03 32.38
C THR A 7 -39.46 24.54 30.95
N SER A 8 -38.38 25.10 30.38
CA SER A 8 -38.39 25.56 28.98
C SER A 8 -38.75 24.41 28.03
N THR A 9 -39.37 24.73 26.90
CA THR A 9 -39.75 23.74 25.88
C THR A 9 -38.53 22.92 25.42
N VAL A 10 -37.36 23.56 25.35
CA VAL A 10 -36.07 22.93 25.06
C VAL A 10 -35.76 21.81 26.06
N ALA A 11 -35.81 22.07 27.38
CA ALA A 11 -35.50 21.06 28.38
C ALA A 11 -36.43 19.83 28.31
N ARG A 12 -37.70 20.02 27.91
CA ARG A 12 -38.65 18.92 27.70
C ARG A 12 -38.35 18.15 26.41
N LEU A 13 -38.01 18.83 25.34
CA LEU A 13 -37.58 18.20 24.08
C LEU A 13 -36.27 17.43 24.27
N SER A 14 -35.28 17.97 24.98
CA SER A 14 -34.05 17.27 25.35
C SER A 14 -34.34 16.04 26.20
N PHE A 15 -35.22 16.13 27.21
CA PHE A 15 -35.58 14.97 28.03
C PHE A 15 -36.33 13.89 27.22
N LEU A 16 -37.23 14.29 26.33
CA LEU A 16 -37.94 13.36 25.44
C LEU A 16 -37.00 12.73 24.41
N ALA A 17 -36.04 13.47 23.86
CA ALA A 17 -35.00 12.94 22.99
C ALA A 17 -34.11 11.94 23.73
N ILE A 18 -33.63 12.27 24.94
CA ILE A 18 -32.86 11.35 25.80
C ILE A 18 -33.67 10.10 26.15
N ALA A 19 -34.96 10.24 26.47
CA ALA A 19 -35.84 9.10 26.76
C ALA A 19 -36.10 8.23 25.53
N ALA A 20 -36.29 8.83 24.34
CA ALA A 20 -36.46 8.12 23.08
C ALA A 20 -35.17 7.39 22.67
N ILE A 21 -34.02 8.06 22.78
CA ILE A 21 -32.69 7.45 22.56
C ILE A 21 -32.46 6.31 23.54
N SER A 22 -32.76 6.49 24.84
CA SER A 22 -32.62 5.45 25.85
C SER A 22 -33.56 4.27 25.61
N ALA A 23 -34.81 4.51 25.22
CA ALA A 23 -35.76 3.46 24.86
C ALA A 23 -35.36 2.73 23.57
N PHE A 24 -34.84 3.44 22.58
CA PHE A 24 -34.28 2.86 21.36
C PHE A 24 -33.06 1.99 21.67
N LEU A 25 -32.08 2.51 22.45
CA LEU A 25 -30.90 1.77 22.89
C LEU A 25 -31.27 0.54 23.73
N LEU A 26 -32.24 0.64 24.65
CA LEU A 26 -32.76 -0.50 25.42
C LEU A 26 -33.47 -1.53 24.54
N THR A 27 -34.25 -1.08 23.54
CA THR A 27 -34.94 -1.99 22.61
C THR A 27 -33.97 -2.68 21.67
N ALA A 28 -32.97 -1.95 21.19
CA ALA A 28 -31.90 -2.49 20.36
C ALA A 28 -31.00 -3.44 21.18
N HIS A 29 -30.76 -3.13 22.46
CA HIS A 29 -30.04 -4.01 23.39
C HIS A 29 -30.85 -5.27 23.66
N TYR A 30 -32.16 -5.16 23.87
CA TYR A 30 -33.00 -6.33 24.00
C TYR A 30 -33.06 -7.19 22.72
N LYS A 31 -33.02 -6.58 21.52
CA LYS A 31 -33.05 -7.32 20.24
C LYS A 31 -31.70 -7.92 19.82
N LEU A 32 -30.58 -7.26 20.12
CA LEU A 32 -29.24 -7.77 19.80
C LEU A 32 -28.61 -8.60 20.93
N ALA A 33 -28.90 -8.27 22.18
CA ALA A 33 -28.45 -9.02 23.36
C ALA A 33 -29.55 -9.93 23.95
N LEU A 34 -30.46 -10.46 23.10
CA LEU A 34 -30.97 -11.81 23.38
C LEU A 34 -29.72 -12.68 23.56
N PRO A 35 -29.50 -13.27 24.76
CA PRO A 35 -28.29 -14.03 25.01
C PRO A 35 -28.20 -15.12 23.95
N ASP A 36 -27.03 -15.23 23.31
CA ASP A 36 -26.77 -16.38 22.47
C ASP A 36 -26.84 -17.60 23.38
N ASP A 37 -27.92 -18.39 23.25
CA ASP A 37 -28.00 -19.72 23.86
C ASP A 37 -26.78 -20.49 23.36
N HIS A 38 -25.75 -20.66 24.21
CA HIS A 38 -24.45 -21.24 23.86
C HIS A 38 -24.67 -22.49 22.98
N PRO A 39 -24.50 -22.41 21.64
CA PRO A 39 -25.11 -23.43 20.78
C PRO A 39 -24.24 -24.70 20.71
N TYR A 40 -23.04 -24.64 21.30
CA TYR A 40 -21.85 -25.31 20.78
C TYR A 40 -20.98 -25.84 21.93
N GLY A 41 -20.81 -27.16 21.96
CA GLY A 41 -19.93 -27.87 22.91
C GLY A 41 -20.58 -28.23 24.27
N ALA A 42 -19.88 -29.09 25.02
CA ALA A 42 -20.24 -29.46 26.40
C ALA A 42 -19.16 -28.90 27.35
N PRO A 43 -19.28 -27.63 27.80
CA PRO A 43 -18.16 -26.92 28.36
C PRO A 43 -17.94 -27.19 29.85
N ARG A 44 -16.69 -27.08 30.30
CA ARG A 44 -16.37 -26.89 31.74
C ARG A 44 -16.11 -25.41 32.02
N VAL A 45 -16.85 -24.85 32.99
CA VAL A 45 -16.70 -23.46 33.44
C VAL A 45 -15.29 -23.25 34.00
N LEU A 46 -14.50 -22.34 33.40
CA LEU A 46 -13.29 -21.79 34.03
C LEU A 46 -13.57 -20.50 34.82
N GLY A 47 -14.61 -19.75 34.43
CA GLY A 47 -15.04 -18.52 35.09
C GLY A 47 -16.22 -17.89 34.34
N ARG A 48 -16.49 -16.60 34.60
CA ARG A 48 -17.57 -15.84 33.93
C ARG A 48 -17.22 -15.29 32.53
N GLN A 49 -16.01 -15.54 32.02
CA GLN A 49 -15.45 -14.86 30.84
C GLN A 49 -14.89 -15.81 29.76
N ALA A 50 -14.84 -17.12 30.02
CA ALA A 50 -14.28 -18.13 29.12
C ALA A 50 -14.68 -19.57 29.52
N TRP A 51 -14.71 -20.46 28.54
CA TRP A 51 -15.04 -21.89 28.70
C TRP A 51 -13.90 -22.79 28.25
N GLN A 52 -13.68 -23.92 28.94
CA GLN A 52 -12.68 -24.90 28.51
C GLN A 52 -13.31 -25.98 27.64
N VAL A 53 -12.77 -26.15 26.43
CA VAL A 53 -13.08 -27.27 25.53
C VAL A 53 -11.88 -28.20 25.53
N THR A 54 -12.05 -29.43 26.02
CA THR A 54 -10.99 -30.44 26.06
C THR A 54 -11.43 -31.73 25.40
N PHE A 55 -10.84 -32.03 24.25
CA PHE A 55 -10.90 -33.36 23.64
C PHE A 55 -9.98 -34.29 24.40
N LYS A 56 -10.55 -35.37 24.94
CA LYS A 56 -9.83 -36.30 25.81
C LYS A 56 -8.99 -37.25 24.94
N ALA A 57 -7.69 -36.99 24.86
CA ALA A 57 -6.76 -37.92 24.22
C ALA A 57 -6.85 -39.31 24.88
N GLY A 58 -6.77 -40.37 24.06
CA GLY A 58 -6.80 -41.75 24.52
C GLY A 58 -5.68 -42.04 25.51
N SER A 59 -6.04 -42.56 26.68
CA SER A 59 -5.12 -42.78 27.80
C SER A 59 -4.14 -43.92 27.52
N ALA A 60 -2.84 -43.62 27.59
CA ALA A 60 -1.81 -44.59 27.98
C ALA A 60 -1.03 -44.04 29.19
N SER A 61 -0.95 -44.83 30.25
CA SER A 61 -0.18 -44.57 31.47
C SER A 61 1.34 -44.51 31.16
N THR A 62 2.22 -43.93 31.98
CA THR A 62 2.41 -44.29 33.40
C THR A 62 3.23 -43.22 34.13
N ALA A 63 2.92 -42.97 35.41
CA ALA A 63 3.67 -42.05 36.24
C ALA A 63 4.96 -42.68 36.79
N THR A 64 6.00 -41.87 37.00
CA THR A 64 7.06 -42.16 37.98
C THR A 64 7.56 -40.84 38.56
N ALA A 65 7.50 -40.71 39.89
CA ALA A 65 7.96 -39.52 40.60
C ALA A 65 9.39 -39.72 41.13
N VAL A 66 10.21 -38.67 41.07
CA VAL A 66 11.48 -38.57 41.80
C VAL A 66 11.59 -37.15 42.36
N SER A 67 12.04 -37.03 43.60
CA SER A 67 12.06 -35.82 44.42
C SER A 67 13.42 -35.13 44.48
N ASP A 68 13.39 -33.79 44.55
CA ASP A 68 14.30 -32.86 45.23
C ASP A 68 15.83 -33.07 45.24
N ALA A 69 16.54 -32.08 44.70
CA ALA A 69 17.81 -31.59 45.26
C ALA A 69 18.01 -30.09 44.94
N ALA A 70 18.67 -29.34 45.83
CA ALA A 70 18.69 -27.89 45.83
C ALA A 70 20.00 -27.26 45.33
N VAL A 71 19.87 -26.06 44.75
CA VAL A 71 20.78 -24.89 44.85
C VAL A 71 22.30 -25.13 44.74
N ASN A 72 22.91 -24.55 43.70
CA ASN A 72 23.93 -23.52 43.98
C ASN A 72 24.08 -22.49 42.85
N SER A 73 24.30 -21.24 43.25
CA SER A 73 24.59 -20.12 42.36
C SER A 73 26.10 -19.89 42.25
N THR A 74 26.58 -19.49 41.08
CA THR A 74 27.86 -18.76 40.98
C THR A 74 27.79 -17.81 39.79
N ALA A 75 27.78 -16.51 40.07
CA ALA A 75 27.92 -15.49 39.05
C ALA A 75 29.39 -15.35 38.64
N SER A 76 29.64 -15.10 37.36
CA SER A 76 30.93 -14.63 36.86
C SER A 76 30.68 -13.55 35.83
N SER A 77 30.91 -12.31 36.22
CA SER A 77 30.86 -11.13 35.37
C SER A 77 32.14 -11.00 34.54
N SER A 78 32.00 -10.64 33.27
CA SER A 78 33.04 -9.89 32.54
C SER A 78 32.36 -8.99 31.52
N TYR A 79 32.43 -7.68 31.77
CA TYR A 79 32.13 -6.64 30.80
C TYR A 79 33.15 -6.69 29.66
N GLU A 80 32.72 -6.38 28.43
CA GLU A 80 33.28 -5.26 27.69
C GLU A 80 32.25 -4.82 26.63
N ASP A 81 31.95 -3.52 26.63
CA ASP A 81 31.07 -2.83 25.69
C ASP A 81 31.81 -2.63 24.34
N ASP A 82 31.10 -2.26 23.26
CA ASP A 82 31.04 -0.83 22.88
C ASP A 82 30.25 -0.51 21.59
N TYR A 83 29.63 0.67 21.60
CA TYR A 83 29.07 1.44 20.47
C TYR A 83 27.95 0.82 19.60
N PHE A 84 26.71 1.06 20.00
CA PHE A 84 25.83 2.01 19.30
C PHE A 84 24.69 2.42 20.23
N ASP A 85 24.81 3.59 20.84
CA ASP A 85 23.74 4.26 21.57
C ASP A 85 23.73 5.76 21.22
N ASP A 86 22.59 6.38 21.52
CA ASP A 86 22.15 7.76 21.34
C ASP A 86 21.31 8.04 20.08
N TRP A 87 20.01 7.80 20.22
CA TRP A 87 18.89 8.64 19.75
C TRP A 87 17.61 8.26 20.53
N GLU A 88 17.66 8.31 21.87
CA GLU A 88 16.45 8.45 22.70
C GLU A 88 16.14 9.95 22.87
N ASP A 89 15.26 10.47 22.02
CA ASP A 89 14.12 11.31 22.42
C ASP A 89 13.38 11.83 21.19
N ASN A 90 12.10 11.51 21.08
CA ASN A 90 11.12 12.35 20.38
C ASN A 90 9.70 12.00 20.82
N ASP A 91 9.21 12.75 21.81
CA ASP A 91 7.80 12.89 22.17
C ASP A 91 7.03 13.60 21.03
N LEU A 92 6.93 12.95 19.87
CA LEU A 92 6.16 13.41 18.69
C LEU A 92 4.98 12.49 18.35
N TRP A 93 4.79 11.40 19.10
CA TRP A 93 3.51 10.69 19.12
C TRP A 93 2.54 11.45 20.02
N GLY A 94 1.34 11.75 19.51
CA GLY A 94 0.20 12.09 20.37
C GLY A 94 0.06 10.98 21.42
N GLY A 95 0.27 11.32 22.68
CA GLY A 95 0.92 10.41 23.64
C GLY A 95 0.23 9.07 23.87
N PHE A 96 0.67 8.04 23.15
CA PHE A 96 0.47 6.65 23.54
C PHE A 96 1.45 6.31 24.67
N GLY A 97 0.95 5.88 25.81
CA GLY A 97 1.81 5.58 26.96
C GLY A 97 2.74 4.38 26.66
N LYS A 98 3.85 4.23 27.41
CA LYS A 98 4.77 3.06 27.37
C LYS A 98 4.12 1.72 27.83
N ASN A 99 2.81 1.59 27.66
CA ASN A 99 1.92 0.54 28.16
C ASN A 99 0.65 0.38 27.29
N GLU A 100 0.55 1.07 26.15
CA GLU A 100 -0.61 1.07 25.26
C GLU A 100 -0.53 -0.07 24.21
N TRP A 101 -1.58 -0.28 23.44
CA TRP A 101 -1.54 -1.18 22.29
C TRP A 101 -0.95 -0.42 21.09
N ASP A 102 0.14 -0.96 20.53
CA ASP A 102 0.82 -0.45 19.35
C ASP A 102 1.15 -1.64 18.42
N PRO A 103 0.44 -1.81 17.30
CA PRO A 103 0.68 -2.93 16.38
C PRO A 103 1.99 -2.77 15.60
N LEU A 104 2.59 -1.57 15.56
CA LEU A 104 3.86 -1.29 14.89
C LEU A 104 5.07 -1.54 15.81
N SER A 105 4.86 -1.70 17.12
CA SER A 105 5.93 -1.91 18.09
C SER A 105 6.70 -3.23 17.87
N THR A 106 7.91 -3.14 17.32
CA THR A 106 8.83 -4.28 17.24
C THR A 106 9.51 -4.59 18.57
N ALA A 107 9.42 -3.73 19.59
CA ALA A 107 9.97 -4.00 20.92
C ALA A 107 9.14 -5.03 21.70
N GLN A 108 7.84 -5.15 21.39
CA GLN A 108 6.91 -5.94 22.18
C GLN A 108 6.96 -7.43 21.81
N VAL A 109 7.65 -8.22 22.64
CA VAL A 109 7.87 -9.68 22.46
C VAL A 109 7.31 -10.55 23.59
N THR A 110 6.65 -9.96 24.61
CA THR A 110 6.09 -10.73 25.73
C THR A 110 4.86 -11.53 25.28
N PRO A 111 4.84 -12.88 25.44
CA PRO A 111 3.70 -13.71 25.05
C PRO A 111 2.38 -13.30 25.69
N ILE A 112 1.30 -13.48 24.95
CA ILE A 112 -0.07 -13.38 25.42
C ILE A 112 -0.46 -14.68 26.14
N THR A 113 -1.15 -14.55 27.27
CA THR A 113 -1.60 -15.67 28.12
C THR A 113 -3.11 -15.84 28.10
N GLU A 114 -3.88 -14.76 27.93
CA GLU A 114 -5.35 -14.77 27.99
C GLU A 114 -5.92 -13.78 26.99
N ILE A 115 -7.06 -14.12 26.38
CA ILE A 115 -7.85 -13.22 25.53
C ILE A 115 -9.31 -13.27 26.00
N THR A 116 -10.00 -12.13 25.94
CA THR A 116 -11.45 -12.02 26.11
C THR A 116 -11.99 -10.93 25.19
N VAL A 117 -13.30 -10.87 25.02
CA VAL A 117 -14.00 -9.88 24.16
C VAL A 117 -15.10 -9.24 25.00
N LYS A 118 -15.29 -7.92 24.86
CA LYS A 118 -16.34 -7.17 25.57
C LYS A 118 -17.02 -6.17 24.64
N SER A 119 -18.35 -6.22 24.65
CA SER A 119 -19.22 -5.22 24.02
C SER A 119 -19.42 -4.02 24.95
N CYS A 120 -19.63 -2.84 24.36
CA CYS A 120 -19.83 -1.59 25.09
C CYS A 120 -20.89 -0.72 24.41
N VAL A 121 -21.86 -0.24 25.19
CA VAL A 121 -22.98 0.60 24.71
C VAL A 121 -22.69 2.11 24.75
N VAL A 122 -21.50 2.49 25.21
CA VAL A 122 -21.03 3.88 25.40
C VAL A 122 -19.70 4.04 24.66
N PRO A 123 -19.34 5.21 24.11
CA PRO A 123 -18.00 5.41 23.57
C PRO A 123 -16.92 5.11 24.63
N PRO A 124 -15.91 4.28 24.32
CA PRO A 124 -14.79 4.04 25.24
C PRO A 124 -14.03 5.34 25.51
N GLY A 125 -13.42 5.44 26.70
CA GLY A 125 -12.69 6.64 27.14
C GLY A 125 -13.54 7.68 27.86
N LEU A 126 -14.88 7.66 27.71
CA LEU A 126 -15.76 8.51 28.52
C LEU A 126 -15.89 8.00 29.97
N PHE A 127 -15.89 6.67 30.16
CA PHE A 127 -15.88 5.99 31.46
C PHE A 127 -15.24 4.59 31.34
N ASP A 128 -14.54 4.10 32.37
CA ASP A 128 -13.96 2.74 32.43
C ASP A 128 -15.00 1.67 32.82
N VAL A 129 -16.20 1.73 32.23
CA VAL A 129 -17.32 0.81 32.51
C VAL A 129 -17.38 -0.38 31.54
N CYS A 130 -16.45 -0.45 30.59
CA CYS A 130 -16.45 -1.42 29.50
C CYS A 130 -15.17 -2.26 29.37
N SER A 131 -14.21 -2.08 30.28
CA SER A 131 -13.09 -3.01 30.43
C SER A 131 -13.56 -4.34 31.05
N PRO A 132 -12.93 -5.49 30.77
CA PRO A 132 -13.27 -6.74 31.41
C PRO A 132 -13.10 -6.64 32.93
N THR A 133 -14.12 -7.07 33.68
CA THR A 133 -14.07 -7.05 35.16
C THR A 133 -12.88 -7.84 35.68
N THR A 134 -12.09 -7.23 36.54
CA THR A 134 -10.91 -7.83 37.18
C THR A 134 -10.75 -7.30 38.61
N SER A 135 -10.14 -8.09 39.48
CA SER A 135 -9.72 -7.68 40.81
C SER A 135 -8.21 -7.42 40.86
N ALA A 136 -7.76 -6.53 41.78
CA ALA A 136 -6.34 -6.26 41.98
C ALA A 136 -5.50 -7.53 42.28
N LYS A 137 -6.12 -8.58 42.85
CA LYS A 137 -5.49 -9.89 43.04
C LYS A 137 -5.31 -10.65 41.72
N GLU A 138 -6.28 -10.59 40.82
CA GLU A 138 -6.17 -11.21 39.50
C GLU A 138 -5.14 -10.48 38.64
N ASP A 139 -5.12 -9.15 38.63
CA ASP A 139 -4.14 -8.38 37.87
C ASP A 139 -2.71 -8.61 38.39
N ALA A 140 -2.52 -8.72 39.71
CA ALA A 140 -1.23 -9.07 40.31
C ALA A 140 -0.76 -10.50 39.97
N LEU A 141 -1.65 -11.41 39.57
CA LEU A 141 -1.33 -12.80 39.25
C LEU A 141 -1.30 -13.11 37.74
N ARG A 142 -2.04 -12.33 36.94
CA ARG A 142 -2.35 -12.61 35.52
C ARG A 142 -2.02 -11.44 34.59
N GLY A 143 -1.63 -10.28 35.14
CA GLY A 143 -1.41 -9.03 34.42
C GLY A 143 -2.69 -8.21 34.27
N VAL A 144 -2.54 -6.92 33.96
CA VAL A 144 -3.68 -6.02 33.65
C VAL A 144 -4.16 -6.29 32.22
N TRP A 145 -5.46 -6.19 31.97
CA TRP A 145 -6.02 -6.24 30.62
C TRP A 145 -5.50 -5.09 29.75
N LYS A 146 -5.15 -5.41 28.50
CA LYS A 146 -4.86 -4.44 27.43
C LYS A 146 -5.94 -4.56 26.36
N ARG A 147 -6.35 -3.42 25.77
CA ARG A 147 -7.34 -3.35 24.68
C ARG A 147 -6.61 -3.28 23.35
N VAL A 148 -7.01 -4.07 22.36
CA VAL A 148 -6.69 -3.81 20.94
C VAL A 148 -7.58 -2.64 20.52
N ASP A 149 -7.00 -1.48 20.20
CA ASP A 149 -7.80 -0.24 20.05
C ASP A 149 -8.46 -0.07 18.66
N ARG A 150 -9.07 -1.16 18.19
CA ARG A 150 -9.78 -1.24 16.92
C ARG A 150 -11.09 -1.97 17.16
N ASP A 151 -12.19 -1.27 16.89
CA ASP A 151 -13.55 -1.71 17.15
C ASP A 151 -14.00 -2.73 16.09
N LEU A 152 -14.24 -3.98 16.49
CA LEU A 152 -14.73 -5.04 15.60
C LEU A 152 -16.04 -4.68 14.90
N ASN A 153 -16.83 -3.80 15.51
CA ASN A 153 -18.13 -3.34 15.03
C ASN A 153 -18.07 -1.98 14.31
N LYS A 154 -16.88 -1.43 14.02
CA LYS A 154 -16.70 -0.13 13.36
C LYS A 154 -17.55 -0.04 12.09
N GLN A 155 -18.39 0.99 11.99
CA GLN A 155 -19.42 1.22 10.95
C GLN A 155 -20.56 0.19 10.83
N ILE A 156 -20.49 -0.98 11.47
CA ILE A 156 -21.39 -2.12 11.18
C ILE A 156 -22.28 -2.54 12.35
N GLY A 157 -21.91 -2.14 13.57
CA GLY A 157 -22.66 -2.42 14.79
C GLY A 157 -23.19 -1.17 15.47
N ILE A 158 -24.09 -1.39 16.43
CA ILE A 158 -24.66 -0.34 17.29
C ILE A 158 -24.00 -0.27 18.66
N TYR A 159 -23.06 -1.17 18.92
CA TYR A 159 -22.18 -1.22 20.10
C TYR A 159 -20.75 -1.29 19.64
N TYR A 160 -19.84 -0.73 20.41
CA TYR A 160 -18.42 -0.99 20.25
C TYR A 160 -18.12 -2.41 20.75
N LEU A 161 -17.20 -3.10 20.11
CA LEU A 161 -16.80 -4.47 20.47
C LEU A 161 -15.28 -4.59 20.35
N TYR A 162 -14.62 -4.81 21.48
CA TYR A 162 -13.16 -4.82 21.55
C TYR A 162 -12.60 -6.15 22.03
N VAL A 163 -11.45 -6.51 21.46
CA VAL A 163 -10.59 -7.62 21.93
C VAL A 163 -9.71 -7.10 23.06
N PHE A 164 -9.65 -7.84 24.15
CA PHE A 164 -8.77 -7.59 25.29
C PHE A 164 -7.86 -8.77 25.54
N TYR A 165 -6.61 -8.51 25.93
CA TYR A 165 -5.63 -9.55 26.20
C TYR A 165 -4.79 -9.28 27.45
N ARG A 166 -4.16 -10.33 27.97
CA ARG A 166 -3.16 -10.27 29.05
C ARG A 166 -1.83 -10.86 28.61
N ARG A 167 -0.74 -10.34 29.18
CA ARG A 167 0.63 -10.77 28.89
C ARG A 167 1.22 -11.58 30.03
N LEU A 168 2.15 -12.45 29.69
CA LEU A 168 2.92 -13.24 30.66
C LEU A 168 3.69 -12.33 31.63
N LEU A 169 3.42 -12.46 32.93
CA LEU A 169 4.16 -11.75 33.97
C LEU A 169 5.56 -12.36 34.16
N PRO A 170 6.59 -11.55 34.49
CA PRO A 170 7.93 -12.04 34.84
C PRO A 170 7.87 -13.11 35.94
N GLY A 171 8.51 -14.26 35.71
CA GLY A 171 8.54 -15.38 36.64
C GLY A 171 7.25 -16.22 36.71
N SER A 172 6.21 -15.91 35.93
CA SER A 172 4.99 -16.72 35.86
C SER A 172 5.20 -17.99 35.03
N SER A 173 4.65 -19.11 35.51
CA SER A 173 4.60 -20.39 34.81
C SER A 173 3.31 -20.62 34.01
N ALA A 174 2.48 -19.57 33.85
CA ALA A 174 1.22 -19.65 33.10
C ALA A 174 1.44 -20.14 31.65
N PRO A 175 0.54 -20.98 31.10
CA PRO A 175 0.60 -21.36 29.70
C PRO A 175 0.42 -20.14 28.80
N VAL A 176 1.02 -20.20 27.60
CA VAL A 176 0.99 -19.12 26.61
C VAL A 176 0.12 -19.50 25.42
N ILE A 177 -0.44 -18.50 24.75
CA ILE A 177 -1.26 -18.72 23.56
C ILE A 177 -0.35 -18.96 22.36
N THR A 178 -0.59 -20.04 21.62
CA THR A 178 0.21 -20.42 20.43
C THR A 178 -0.61 -20.55 19.15
N ASN A 179 -1.94 -20.55 19.23
CA ASN A 179 -2.80 -20.57 18.05
C ASN A 179 -4.17 -19.93 18.35
N LEU A 180 -4.82 -19.42 17.30
CA LEU A 180 -6.15 -18.83 17.31
C LEU A 180 -6.97 -19.41 16.16
N THR A 181 -8.27 -19.63 16.39
CA THR A 181 -9.23 -19.88 15.32
C THR A 181 -10.59 -19.27 15.69
N ILE A 182 -11.44 -19.01 14.70
CA ILE A 182 -12.78 -18.47 14.88
C ILE A 182 -13.75 -19.47 14.26
N LEU A 183 -14.76 -19.86 15.04
CA LEU A 183 -15.78 -20.85 14.64
C LEU A 183 -17.17 -20.22 14.67
N HIS A 184 -18.01 -20.60 13.71
CA HIS A 184 -19.43 -20.23 13.61
C HIS A 184 -20.37 -21.39 13.98
N HIS A 185 -19.77 -22.54 14.33
CA HIS A 185 -20.40 -23.84 14.54
C HIS A 185 -19.83 -24.53 15.79
N ALA A 186 -20.35 -25.74 16.09
CA ALA A 186 -19.90 -26.53 17.23
C ALA A 186 -18.44 -26.96 17.05
N PRO A 187 -17.53 -26.74 18.03
CA PRO A 187 -16.15 -27.18 17.90
C PRO A 187 -16.06 -28.70 17.79
N THR A 188 -15.60 -29.19 16.64
CA THR A 188 -15.31 -30.61 16.39
C THR A 188 -13.85 -30.95 16.74
N SER A 189 -13.49 -32.23 16.63
CA SER A 189 -12.10 -32.70 16.76
C SER A 189 -11.18 -32.19 15.64
N ASP A 190 -11.77 -31.77 14.53
CA ASP A 190 -11.05 -31.44 13.30
C ASP A 190 -10.79 -29.92 13.24
N ASP A 191 -11.74 -29.12 13.75
CA ASP A 191 -11.58 -27.66 13.96
C ASP A 191 -10.45 -27.33 14.94
N LEU A 192 -10.30 -28.15 15.99
CA LEU A 192 -9.43 -27.88 17.14
C LEU A 192 -8.41 -29.00 17.29
N SER A 193 -7.23 -28.79 16.68
CA SER A 193 -6.11 -29.76 16.60
C SER A 193 -6.02 -30.74 17.77
N ALA A 194 -6.00 -32.05 17.47
CA ALA A 194 -5.87 -33.10 18.47
C ALA A 194 -4.63 -32.91 19.38
N GLY A 195 -4.86 -32.45 20.61
CA GLY A 195 -3.84 -32.21 21.62
C GLY A 195 -3.65 -30.73 21.99
N GLY A 196 -3.68 -30.46 23.30
CA GLY A 196 -3.59 -29.12 23.90
C GLY A 196 -4.87 -28.71 24.62
N THR A 197 -4.82 -27.61 25.38
CA THR A 197 -6.02 -27.03 26.02
C THR A 197 -6.54 -25.89 25.16
N TRP A 198 -7.77 -26.02 24.67
CA TRP A 198 -8.45 -24.94 23.95
C TRP A 198 -9.43 -24.21 24.88
N VAL A 199 -9.49 -22.90 24.72
CA VAL A 199 -10.36 -22.00 25.47
C VAL A 199 -11.22 -21.22 24.49
N GLU A 200 -12.54 -21.29 24.69
CA GLU A 200 -13.52 -20.48 23.99
C GLU A 200 -13.74 -19.17 24.76
N VAL A 201 -13.69 -18.04 24.05
CA VAL A 201 -14.10 -16.73 24.59
C VAL A 201 -15.62 -16.67 24.65
N SER A 202 -16.18 -16.36 25.81
CA SER A 202 -17.63 -16.48 26.06
C SER A 202 -18.50 -15.42 25.36
N GLU A 203 -17.90 -14.40 24.75
CA GLU A 203 -18.58 -13.30 24.08
C GLU A 203 -18.37 -13.45 22.57
N SER A 204 -19.43 -13.27 21.78
CA SER A 204 -19.30 -13.39 20.33
C SER A 204 -18.52 -12.22 19.74
N LEU A 205 -17.66 -12.51 18.75
CA LEU A 205 -17.03 -11.51 17.88
C LEU A 205 -18.03 -10.75 16.99
N ARG A 206 -19.31 -11.14 16.99
CA ARG A 206 -20.40 -10.48 16.25
C ARG A 206 -21.45 -9.84 17.19
N THR A 207 -21.21 -9.80 18.51
CA THR A 207 -22.13 -9.15 19.46
C THR A 207 -22.29 -7.67 19.12
N GLY A 208 -23.52 -7.25 18.77
CA GLY A 208 -23.84 -5.85 18.46
C GLY A 208 -23.81 -5.47 16.97
N VAL A 209 -23.43 -6.38 16.08
CA VAL A 209 -23.57 -6.19 14.62
C VAL A 209 -25.06 -6.08 14.23
N TRP A 210 -25.40 -5.14 13.34
CA TRP A 210 -26.78 -4.92 12.87
C TRP A 210 -26.85 -4.84 11.35
N PRO A 211 -27.65 -5.66 10.62
CA PRO A 211 -28.52 -6.72 11.12
C PRO A 211 -27.78 -7.82 11.87
N ARG A 212 -28.49 -8.53 12.75
CA ARG A 212 -27.91 -9.61 13.56
C ARG A 212 -27.41 -10.73 12.65
N MET A 213 -26.16 -11.15 12.84
CA MET A 213 -25.55 -12.30 12.18
C MET A 213 -25.55 -13.52 13.11
N ALA A 214 -25.31 -14.72 12.56
CA ALA A 214 -25.01 -15.90 13.36
C ALA A 214 -23.73 -15.67 14.21
N PRO A 215 -23.67 -16.12 15.47
CA PRO A 215 -22.55 -15.81 16.35
C PRO A 215 -21.24 -16.47 15.89
N ALA A 216 -20.14 -15.76 16.11
CA ALA A 216 -18.77 -16.23 15.90
C ALA A 216 -18.00 -16.24 17.23
N PHE A 217 -17.26 -17.30 17.55
CA PHE A 217 -16.54 -17.43 18.81
C PHE A 217 -15.04 -17.66 18.61
N LEU A 218 -14.23 -16.82 19.28
CA LEU A 218 -12.77 -16.94 19.29
C LEU A 218 -12.35 -18.12 20.17
N HIS A 219 -11.56 -19.01 19.59
CA HIS A 219 -10.93 -20.14 20.26
C HIS A 219 -9.41 -19.95 20.27
N TYR A 220 -8.77 -20.13 21.42
CA TYR A 220 -7.32 -20.02 21.55
C TYR A 220 -6.67 -21.23 22.23
N LYS A 221 -5.48 -21.60 21.74
CA LYS A 221 -4.72 -22.77 22.22
C LYS A 221 -3.70 -22.38 23.27
N LEU A 222 -3.92 -22.85 24.50
CA LEU A 222 -2.96 -22.76 25.60
C LEU A 222 -1.93 -23.88 25.52
N THR A 223 -0.66 -23.49 25.54
CA THR A 223 0.51 -24.39 25.51
C THR A 223 1.39 -24.12 26.73
N PRO A 224 1.77 -25.16 27.51
CA PRO A 224 2.76 -25.04 28.57
C PRO A 224 4.08 -24.45 28.05
N GLN A 225 4.68 -23.51 28.80
CA GLN A 225 5.97 -22.92 28.40
C GLN A 225 7.08 -23.97 28.25
N ALA A 226 7.04 -25.06 29.03
CA ALA A 226 7.97 -26.17 28.93
C ALA A 226 8.02 -26.80 27.53
N ASP A 227 6.86 -26.92 26.87
CA ASP A 227 6.75 -27.52 25.53
C ASP A 227 7.31 -26.57 24.47
N VAL A 228 7.07 -25.26 24.64
CA VAL A 228 7.69 -24.20 23.79
C VAL A 228 9.21 -24.23 23.93
N PHE A 229 9.74 -24.27 25.16
CA PHE A 229 11.19 -24.36 25.40
C PHE A 229 11.80 -25.67 24.87
N ALA A 230 11.09 -26.79 24.98
CA ALA A 230 11.51 -28.06 24.40
C ALA A 230 11.59 -27.97 22.86
N ALA A 231 10.59 -27.39 22.21
CA ALA A 231 10.57 -27.19 20.76
C ALA A 231 11.72 -26.27 20.29
N ARG A 232 11.95 -25.12 20.95
CA ARG A 232 13.08 -24.23 20.65
C ARG A 232 14.44 -24.92 20.85
N LYS A 233 14.57 -25.85 21.80
CA LYS A 233 15.80 -26.62 22.03
C LYS A 233 16.04 -27.72 20.97
N MET A 234 14.98 -28.20 20.32
CA MET A 234 15.06 -29.22 19.27
C MET A 234 15.29 -28.63 17.88
N SER A 235 15.03 -27.34 17.65
CA SER A 235 15.22 -26.68 16.36
C SER A 235 16.62 -26.09 16.18
N SER A 236 17.09 -26.08 14.93
CA SER A 236 18.40 -25.51 14.55
C SER A 236 18.45 -23.98 14.56
N ASN A 237 17.28 -23.32 14.52
CA ASN A 237 17.12 -21.87 14.48
C ASN A 237 16.55 -21.28 15.79
N ALA A 238 16.44 -22.08 16.85
CA ALA A 238 15.84 -21.74 18.14
C ALA A 238 14.36 -21.28 18.10
N SER A 239 13.63 -21.50 17.01
CA SER A 239 12.17 -21.28 16.94
C SER A 239 11.39 -22.49 17.46
N ALA A 240 10.22 -22.26 18.04
CA ALA A 240 9.25 -23.29 18.43
C ALA A 240 8.33 -23.72 17.26
N GLY A 241 8.48 -23.13 16.07
CA GLY A 241 7.68 -23.43 14.89
C GLY A 241 6.18 -23.18 15.14
N ALA A 242 5.36 -24.22 14.98
CA ALA A 242 3.91 -24.14 15.25
C ALA A 242 3.60 -23.72 16.70
N LEU A 243 4.48 -24.05 17.66
CA LEU A 243 4.33 -23.70 19.08
C LEU A 243 4.91 -22.32 19.44
N GLU A 244 5.32 -21.50 18.46
CA GLU A 244 5.79 -20.15 18.74
C GLU A 244 4.65 -19.29 19.34
N PRO A 245 4.84 -18.65 20.51
CA PRO A 245 3.76 -17.94 21.20
C PRO A 245 3.35 -16.66 20.48
N ILE A 246 2.06 -16.33 20.56
CA ILE A 246 1.52 -15.07 20.06
C ILE A 246 1.92 -13.93 21.00
N THR A 247 2.48 -12.87 20.42
CA THR A 247 2.98 -11.68 21.13
C THR A 247 2.16 -10.42 20.84
N GLU A 248 1.39 -10.36 19.77
CA GLU A 248 0.51 -9.20 19.48
C GLU A 248 -0.76 -9.60 18.73
N LEU A 249 -1.81 -8.79 18.86
CA LEU A 249 -3.08 -8.90 18.13
C LEU A 249 -3.40 -7.59 17.42
N ASP A 250 -4.05 -7.68 16.26
CA ASP A 250 -4.54 -6.55 15.47
C ASP A 250 -5.91 -6.89 14.84
N VAL A 251 -6.67 -5.86 14.45
CA VAL A 251 -7.95 -5.98 13.74
C VAL A 251 -7.84 -5.30 12.39
N ILE A 252 -8.11 -6.03 11.32
CA ILE A 252 -8.06 -5.54 9.95
C ILE A 252 -9.49 -5.31 9.48
N TYR A 253 -9.74 -4.22 8.77
CA TYR A 253 -11.02 -3.96 8.10
C TYR A 253 -10.90 -4.19 6.60
N GLY A 254 -12.02 -4.45 5.92
CA GLY A 254 -12.07 -4.77 4.49
C GLY A 254 -12.21 -6.27 4.23
N GLY A 255 -12.03 -6.69 2.97
CA GLY A 255 -12.29 -8.05 2.52
C GLY A 255 -11.08 -8.99 2.58
N LYS A 256 -11.05 -9.92 1.62
CA LYS A 256 -9.97 -10.92 1.48
C LYS A 256 -8.71 -10.30 0.87
N GLU A 257 -8.87 -9.23 0.10
CA GLU A 257 -7.83 -8.42 -0.55
C GLU A 257 -6.95 -7.60 0.42
N VAL A 258 -7.40 -7.36 1.66
CA VAL A 258 -6.60 -6.64 2.66
C VAL A 258 -5.67 -7.59 3.40
N SER A 259 -4.36 -7.34 3.30
CA SER A 259 -3.33 -8.12 4.00
C SER A 259 -3.14 -7.66 5.45
N PRO A 260 -2.64 -8.54 6.34
CA PRO A 260 -2.15 -8.13 7.65
C PRO A 260 -0.83 -7.35 7.53
N LEU A 261 -0.50 -6.55 8.54
CA LEU A 261 0.80 -5.89 8.69
C LEU A 261 1.96 -6.89 8.52
N PHE A 262 3.12 -6.42 8.06
CA PHE A 262 4.29 -7.28 7.87
C PHE A 262 4.67 -8.02 9.16
N GLY A 263 4.88 -9.34 9.09
CA GLY A 263 5.12 -10.22 10.24
C GLY A 263 3.86 -10.63 11.04
N TYR A 264 2.67 -10.18 10.64
CA TYR A 264 1.39 -10.66 11.19
C TYR A 264 0.76 -11.73 10.28
N ASN A 265 0.00 -12.62 10.91
CA ASN A 265 -0.78 -13.67 10.27
C ASN A 265 -2.26 -13.29 10.40
N LYS A 266 -3.01 -13.29 9.30
CA LYS A 266 -4.47 -13.10 9.32
C LYS A 266 -5.12 -14.42 9.77
N VAL A 267 -6.10 -14.35 10.67
CA VAL A 267 -6.96 -15.51 10.96
C VAL A 267 -7.83 -15.76 9.74
N GLN A 268 -7.84 -16.99 9.24
CA GLN A 268 -8.45 -17.34 7.95
C GLN A 268 -9.96 -17.03 7.90
N THR A 269 -10.67 -17.34 8.99
CA THR A 269 -12.09 -17.04 9.16
C THR A 269 -12.29 -15.55 9.42
N MET A 270 -13.04 -14.87 8.56
CA MET A 270 -13.42 -13.47 8.75
C MET A 270 -14.42 -13.32 9.91
N ILE A 271 -14.40 -12.17 10.58
CA ILE A 271 -15.38 -11.84 11.62
C ILE A 271 -16.68 -11.35 10.96
N THR A 272 -16.60 -10.48 9.97
CA THR A 272 -17.73 -10.03 9.12
C THR A 272 -17.29 -9.86 7.68
N GLY A 273 -18.24 -9.74 6.75
CA GLY A 273 -17.96 -9.56 5.32
C GLY A 273 -17.63 -10.83 4.52
N ASP A 274 -17.75 -12.03 5.10
CA ASP A 274 -17.66 -13.30 4.35
C ASP A 274 -19.02 -13.72 3.76
N GLU A 275 -19.08 -14.89 3.12
CA GLU A 275 -20.28 -15.41 2.44
C GLU A 275 -21.55 -15.46 3.30
N ASP A 276 -21.41 -15.61 4.62
CA ASP A 276 -22.50 -15.65 5.60
C ASP A 276 -22.99 -14.27 6.08
N ASP A 277 -22.33 -13.18 5.65
CA ASP A 277 -22.81 -11.81 5.84
C ASP A 277 -23.62 -11.38 4.61
N GLU A 278 -24.95 -11.43 4.72
CA GLU A 278 -25.89 -10.95 3.68
C GLU A 278 -25.73 -9.46 3.34
N LYS A 279 -25.02 -8.68 4.17
CA LYS A 279 -24.76 -7.26 3.96
C LYS A 279 -23.32 -6.95 3.57
N ARG A 280 -22.45 -7.96 3.43
CA ARG A 280 -21.06 -7.80 2.98
C ARG A 280 -20.95 -6.86 1.79
N ALA A 281 -19.85 -6.14 1.70
CA ALA A 281 -19.56 -5.34 0.53
C ALA A 281 -19.06 -6.22 -0.63
N THR A 282 -20.00 -6.64 -1.47
CA THR A 282 -19.81 -6.88 -2.90
C THR A 282 -20.06 -5.57 -3.68
N ALA A 283 -19.98 -5.53 -5.01
CA ALA A 283 -20.37 -4.34 -5.75
C ALA A 283 -21.91 -4.13 -5.69
N GLY A 284 -22.32 -3.28 -4.75
CA GLY A 284 -23.73 -3.08 -4.34
C GLY A 284 -24.01 -3.39 -2.86
N GLY A 285 -23.00 -3.80 -2.08
CA GLY A 285 -23.09 -3.97 -0.63
C GLY A 285 -22.27 -2.91 0.13
N ASN A 286 -22.78 -2.47 1.28
CA ASN A 286 -22.28 -1.27 1.96
C ASN A 286 -21.42 -1.57 3.22
N ARG A 287 -21.02 -2.83 3.44
CA ARG A 287 -20.32 -3.28 4.65
C ARG A 287 -18.90 -3.77 4.39
N ALA A 288 -17.90 -2.97 4.76
CA ALA A 288 -16.56 -3.49 4.93
C ALA A 288 -16.56 -4.61 5.99
N GLY A 289 -15.86 -5.72 5.70
CA GLY A 289 -15.66 -6.81 6.65
C GLY A 289 -14.66 -6.46 7.74
N SER A 290 -14.46 -7.38 8.67
CA SER A 290 -13.36 -7.32 9.63
C SER A 290 -12.74 -8.70 9.88
N ALA A 291 -11.45 -8.71 10.24
CA ALA A 291 -10.67 -9.92 10.53
C ALA A 291 -9.75 -9.70 11.73
N LEU A 292 -9.43 -10.77 12.45
CA LEU A 292 -8.39 -10.77 13.47
C LEU A 292 -7.04 -11.11 12.81
N ALA A 293 -5.97 -10.47 13.25
CA ALA A 293 -4.60 -10.84 12.92
C ALA A 293 -3.74 -10.95 14.19
N PHE A 294 -2.65 -11.72 14.09
CA PHE A 294 -1.77 -11.98 15.21
C PHE A 294 -0.31 -12.13 14.78
N ARG A 295 0.61 -11.78 15.68
CA ARG A 295 2.06 -11.88 15.47
C ARG A 295 2.68 -12.81 16.50
N LYS A 296 3.64 -13.65 16.10
CA LYS A 296 4.31 -14.66 16.95
C LYS A 296 5.75 -14.30 17.34
N GLY A 297 6.25 -13.15 16.92
CA GLY A 297 7.63 -12.73 17.15
C GLY A 297 7.94 -11.42 16.44
N THR A 298 9.22 -11.16 16.17
CA THR A 298 9.68 -9.96 15.47
C THR A 298 10.33 -10.37 14.16
N GLU A 299 9.61 -10.18 13.05
CA GLU A 299 10.19 -10.38 11.73
C GLU A 299 11.08 -9.20 11.37
N LYS A 300 12.27 -9.47 10.83
CA LYS A 300 13.22 -8.43 10.45
C LYS A 300 12.83 -7.85 9.10
N VAL A 301 12.25 -6.65 9.11
CA VAL A 301 11.85 -5.90 7.91
C VAL A 301 13.01 -5.79 6.89
N PRO A 302 12.86 -6.36 5.67
CA PRO A 302 13.82 -6.15 4.58
C PRO A 302 13.92 -4.68 4.20
N LYS A 303 15.16 -4.15 4.20
CA LYS A 303 15.44 -2.77 3.78
C LYS A 303 15.62 -2.72 2.26
N ALA A 304 15.18 -1.62 1.65
CA ALA A 304 15.46 -1.35 0.24
C ALA A 304 16.98 -1.30 -0.03
N PRO A 305 17.45 -1.86 -1.16
CA PRO A 305 18.81 -1.61 -1.62
C PRO A 305 18.97 -0.14 -2.02
N THR A 306 20.21 0.36 -1.99
CA THR A 306 20.52 1.69 -2.53
C THR A 306 20.25 1.72 -4.03
N SER A 307 19.38 2.62 -4.50
CA SER A 307 19.07 2.79 -5.92
C SER A 307 20.34 3.07 -6.75
N ARG A 308 20.61 2.20 -7.71
CA ARG A 308 21.74 2.27 -8.63
C ARG A 308 21.27 1.93 -10.03
N PHE A 309 21.87 2.57 -11.02
CA PHE A 309 21.79 2.11 -12.40
C PHE A 309 22.33 0.68 -12.52
N SER A 310 21.78 -0.10 -13.44
CA SER A 310 22.34 -1.39 -13.84
C SER A 310 23.73 -1.25 -14.46
N ALA A 311 24.41 -2.36 -14.72
CA ALA A 311 25.71 -2.35 -15.39
C ALA A 311 25.66 -1.64 -16.76
N ASP A 312 24.57 -1.80 -17.49
CA ASP A 312 24.33 -1.20 -18.82
C ASP A 312 23.83 0.25 -18.74
N GLY A 313 23.67 0.81 -17.54
CA GLY A 313 23.26 2.20 -17.32
C GLY A 313 21.75 2.43 -17.44
N ASN A 314 20.93 1.40 -17.21
CA ASN A 314 19.47 1.49 -17.21
C ASN A 314 18.89 1.54 -15.79
N PHE A 315 17.76 2.23 -15.62
CA PHE A 315 16.93 2.26 -14.41
C PHE A 315 15.48 2.58 -14.79
N THR A 316 14.51 1.85 -14.25
CA THR A 316 13.09 1.97 -14.60
C THR A 316 12.26 2.44 -13.40
N ILE A 317 11.50 3.52 -13.59
CA ILE A 317 10.53 4.03 -12.60
C ILE A 317 9.12 3.79 -13.14
N LEU A 318 8.27 3.13 -12.36
CA LEU A 318 6.82 3.06 -12.61
C LEU A 318 6.12 4.11 -11.75
N GLN A 319 5.38 5.02 -12.37
CA GLN A 319 4.48 5.95 -11.69
C GLN A 319 3.08 5.33 -11.63
N VAL A 320 2.58 5.16 -10.41
CA VAL A 320 1.23 4.67 -10.13
C VAL A 320 0.45 5.82 -9.49
N ALA A 321 -0.49 6.38 -10.23
CA ALA A 321 -1.23 7.57 -9.83
C ALA A 321 -2.70 7.22 -9.54
N ASP A 322 -3.29 7.86 -8.54
CA ASP A 322 -4.74 7.93 -8.35
C ASP A 322 -5.40 6.54 -8.21
N LEU A 323 -4.92 5.72 -7.26
CA LEU A 323 -5.50 4.40 -7.02
C LEU A 323 -6.91 4.47 -6.39
N HIS A 324 -7.20 5.48 -5.59
CA HIS A 324 -8.53 5.70 -4.99
C HIS A 324 -9.11 4.45 -4.31
N PHE A 325 -8.31 3.76 -3.49
CA PHE A 325 -8.80 2.58 -2.77
C PHE A 325 -9.60 2.95 -1.52
N SER A 326 -10.57 2.10 -1.22
CA SER A 326 -11.44 2.18 -0.05
C SER A 326 -11.01 1.19 1.04
N VAL A 327 -11.68 1.19 2.19
CA VAL A 327 -11.62 0.04 3.11
C VAL A 327 -12.45 -1.14 2.55
N GLY A 328 -13.63 -0.85 1.97
CA GLY A 328 -14.46 -1.81 1.24
C GLY A 328 -13.93 -2.14 -0.16
N PRO A 329 -14.74 -2.77 -1.04
CA PRO A 329 -14.33 -3.21 -2.38
C PRO A 329 -14.14 -2.08 -3.40
N GLY A 330 -14.44 -0.82 -3.04
CA GLY A 330 -14.46 0.30 -3.98
C GLY A 330 -15.66 0.30 -4.93
N GLU A 331 -15.82 1.39 -5.68
CA GLU A 331 -16.86 1.57 -6.70
C GLU A 331 -16.24 1.52 -8.09
N CYS A 332 -16.83 0.77 -9.03
CA CYS A 332 -16.37 0.71 -10.41
C CYS A 332 -16.83 1.97 -11.15
N ARG A 333 -15.89 2.85 -11.53
CA ARG A 333 -16.21 4.18 -12.08
C ARG A 333 -15.84 4.30 -13.55
N ASP A 334 -16.79 4.82 -14.32
CA ASP A 334 -16.62 5.35 -15.68
C ASP A 334 -15.96 4.37 -16.67
N MET A 335 -16.50 3.15 -16.73
CA MET A 335 -15.99 2.03 -17.50
C MET A 335 -16.89 1.70 -18.70
N ASP A 336 -16.36 1.02 -19.71
CA ASP A 336 -17.21 0.35 -20.69
C ASP A 336 -17.93 -0.87 -20.08
N ALA A 337 -19.08 -1.23 -20.65
CA ALA A 337 -19.96 -2.26 -20.12
C ALA A 337 -19.31 -3.67 -19.98
N LYS A 338 -18.27 -3.99 -20.77
CA LYS A 338 -17.59 -5.29 -20.71
C LYS A 338 -16.73 -5.37 -19.45
N HIS A 339 -15.90 -4.36 -19.20
CA HIS A 339 -15.07 -4.33 -18.01
C HIS A 339 -15.91 -4.03 -16.75
N GLU A 340 -16.98 -3.24 -16.86
CA GLU A 340 -17.87 -2.91 -15.74
C GLU A 340 -18.47 -4.16 -15.08
N ALA A 341 -18.94 -5.13 -15.87
CA ALA A 341 -19.48 -6.38 -15.35
C ALA A 341 -18.44 -7.23 -14.59
N ALA A 342 -17.20 -7.27 -15.09
CA ALA A 342 -16.10 -7.98 -14.44
C ALA A 342 -15.66 -7.26 -13.15
N CYS A 343 -15.52 -5.94 -13.19
CA CYS A 343 -15.21 -5.10 -12.05
C CYS A 343 -16.27 -5.23 -10.96
N LYS A 344 -17.57 -5.15 -11.29
CA LYS A 344 -18.66 -5.35 -10.31
C LYS A 344 -18.66 -6.75 -9.71
N LYS A 345 -18.25 -7.78 -10.46
CA LYS A 345 -18.11 -9.14 -9.90
C LYS A 345 -16.96 -9.23 -8.88
N ALA A 346 -15.86 -8.50 -9.08
CA ALA A 346 -14.66 -8.56 -8.24
C ALA A 346 -14.63 -7.54 -7.09
N GLY A 347 -15.24 -6.37 -7.26
CA GLY A 347 -14.92 -5.15 -6.51
C GLY A 347 -13.82 -4.34 -7.20
N ALA A 348 -13.98 -3.02 -7.27
CA ALA A 348 -13.09 -2.12 -8.01
C ALA A 348 -11.64 -2.14 -7.48
N ASP A 349 -11.44 -2.16 -6.16
CA ASP A 349 -10.12 -2.24 -5.55
C ASP A 349 -9.44 -3.58 -5.89
N ALA A 350 -10.18 -4.69 -5.80
CA ALA A 350 -9.65 -6.03 -6.11
C ALA A 350 -9.37 -6.22 -7.62
N TYR A 351 -10.15 -5.58 -8.48
CA TYR A 351 -9.94 -5.54 -9.92
C TYR A 351 -8.72 -4.67 -10.29
N SER A 352 -8.57 -3.52 -9.63
CA SER A 352 -7.42 -2.62 -9.79
C SER A 352 -6.12 -3.18 -9.21
N LEU A 353 -6.19 -3.98 -8.13
CA LEU A 353 -5.05 -4.74 -7.60
C LEU A 353 -4.54 -5.78 -8.59
N GLN A 354 -5.42 -6.44 -9.36
CA GLN A 354 -5.01 -7.35 -10.43
C GLN A 354 -4.26 -6.59 -11.52
N TRP A 355 -4.80 -5.45 -11.97
CA TRP A 355 -4.12 -4.58 -12.94
C TRP A 355 -2.75 -4.11 -12.43
N LEU A 356 -2.66 -3.58 -11.21
CA LEU A 356 -1.39 -3.18 -10.59
C LEU A 356 -0.38 -4.34 -10.53
N ALA A 357 -0.82 -5.54 -10.13
CA ALA A 357 0.04 -6.72 -10.10
C ALA A 357 0.59 -7.07 -11.51
N THR A 358 -0.27 -7.07 -12.53
CA THR A 358 0.13 -7.35 -13.92
C THR A 358 1.08 -6.27 -14.46
N ALA A 359 0.82 -5.00 -14.20
CA ALA A 359 1.70 -3.89 -14.60
C ALA A 359 3.10 -4.01 -13.96
N LEU A 360 3.19 -4.41 -12.68
CA LEU A 360 4.46 -4.64 -12.00
C LEU A 360 5.23 -5.83 -12.60
N ASP A 361 4.53 -6.91 -12.98
CA ASP A 361 5.15 -8.11 -13.56
C ASP A 361 5.60 -7.92 -15.02
N GLU A 362 4.93 -7.03 -15.78
CA GLU A 362 5.29 -6.64 -17.14
C GLU A 362 6.43 -5.60 -17.17
N VAL A 363 6.36 -4.56 -16.33
CA VAL A 363 7.36 -3.47 -16.32
C VAL A 363 8.64 -3.84 -15.56
N LYS A 364 8.52 -4.63 -14.49
CA LYS A 364 9.61 -4.99 -13.56
C LYS A 364 10.45 -3.77 -13.12
N PRO A 365 9.82 -2.74 -12.51
CA PRO A 365 10.48 -1.49 -12.19
C PRO A 365 11.52 -1.62 -11.06
N ASP A 366 12.60 -0.84 -11.14
CA ASP A 366 13.58 -0.67 -10.06
C ASP A 366 13.04 0.20 -8.91
N LEU A 367 12.08 1.09 -9.22
CA LEU A 367 11.39 1.96 -8.26
C LEU A 367 9.93 2.16 -8.66
N VAL A 368 9.01 2.06 -7.70
CA VAL A 368 7.62 2.50 -7.84
C VAL A 368 7.40 3.82 -7.11
N VAL A 369 6.80 4.79 -7.79
CA VAL A 369 6.35 6.06 -7.20
C VAL A 369 4.82 6.09 -7.21
N LEU A 370 4.23 5.97 -6.03
CA LEU A 370 2.79 6.14 -5.80
C LEU A 370 2.52 7.64 -5.70
N SER A 371 1.98 8.25 -6.76
CA SER A 371 2.00 9.71 -6.94
C SER A 371 0.77 10.45 -6.38
N GLY A 372 0.32 10.06 -5.18
CA GLY A 372 -0.82 10.65 -4.46
C GLY A 372 -2.19 10.07 -4.87
N ASP A 373 -3.20 10.33 -4.03
CA ASP A 373 -4.58 9.80 -4.08
C ASP A 373 -4.62 8.27 -4.23
N GLN A 374 -3.87 7.62 -3.34
CA GLN A 374 -3.88 6.16 -3.20
C GLN A 374 -5.07 5.69 -2.36
N LEU A 375 -5.52 6.53 -1.41
CA LEU A 375 -6.77 6.38 -0.67
C LEU A 375 -7.86 7.25 -1.33
N ASN A 376 -9.08 6.73 -1.43
CA ASN A 376 -10.22 7.42 -2.06
C ASN A 376 -10.73 8.65 -1.29
N GLY A 377 -10.41 8.78 0.00
CA GLY A 377 -11.02 9.79 0.86
C GLY A 377 -12.53 9.57 1.02
N GLN A 378 -13.30 10.66 1.00
CA GLN A 378 -14.76 10.66 0.86
C GLN A 378 -15.52 9.73 1.84
N GLY A 379 -15.00 9.53 3.06
CA GLY A 379 -15.58 8.65 4.07
C GLY A 379 -15.45 7.14 3.78
N THR A 380 -14.79 6.75 2.69
CA THR A 380 -14.64 5.36 2.21
C THR A 380 -13.30 4.72 2.58
N SER A 381 -12.23 5.51 2.70
CA SER A 381 -10.89 5.10 3.14
C SER A 381 -10.62 5.36 4.63
N TRP A 382 -11.68 5.33 5.45
CA TRP A 382 -11.71 5.66 6.88
C TRP A 382 -10.77 4.84 7.78
N SER A 383 -10.09 3.83 7.25
CA SER A 383 -8.92 3.25 7.90
C SER A 383 -7.74 3.15 6.94
N SER A 384 -6.79 4.08 7.08
CA SER A 384 -5.59 4.18 6.23
C SER A 384 -4.74 2.92 6.34
N GLN A 385 -4.61 2.33 7.53
CA GLN A 385 -3.85 1.07 7.70
C GLN A 385 -4.43 -0.05 6.81
N SER A 386 -5.74 -0.26 6.85
CA SER A 386 -6.39 -1.30 6.05
C SER A 386 -6.34 -0.99 4.54
N THR A 387 -6.41 0.29 4.18
CA THR A 387 -6.33 0.73 2.78
C THR A 387 -4.91 0.54 2.22
N ILE A 388 -3.86 1.03 2.92
CA ILE A 388 -2.44 0.89 2.55
C ILE A 388 -2.00 -0.58 2.41
N MET A 389 -2.52 -1.46 3.27
CA MET A 389 -2.22 -2.90 3.25
C MET A 389 -2.94 -3.67 2.13
N LYS A 390 -3.57 -2.98 1.17
CA LYS A 390 -3.97 -3.53 -0.14
C LYS A 390 -2.80 -3.53 -1.13
N TRP A 391 -2.19 -2.38 -1.43
CA TRP A 391 -1.16 -2.28 -2.47
C TRP A 391 0.27 -2.53 -1.97
N ALA A 392 0.62 -2.13 -0.74
CA ALA A 392 1.98 -2.26 -0.23
C ALA A 392 2.52 -3.71 -0.31
N PRO A 393 1.75 -4.77 0.03
CA PRO A 393 2.17 -6.16 -0.14
C PRO A 393 2.46 -6.57 -1.58
N VAL A 394 1.70 -6.04 -2.55
CA VAL A 394 1.90 -6.33 -3.98
C VAL A 394 3.28 -5.85 -4.46
N LEU A 395 3.72 -4.71 -3.92
CA LEU A 395 5.03 -4.12 -4.19
C LEU A 395 6.14 -4.87 -3.45
N TYR A 396 6.01 -5.02 -2.13
CA TYR A 396 7.12 -5.53 -1.32
C TYR A 396 7.35 -7.04 -1.45
N SER A 397 6.33 -7.83 -1.81
CA SER A 397 6.48 -9.26 -2.11
C SER A 397 7.34 -9.52 -3.36
N ARG A 398 7.40 -8.55 -4.28
CA ARG A 398 8.25 -8.57 -5.48
C ARG A 398 9.68 -8.06 -5.23
N GLY A 399 9.99 -7.62 -4.01
CA GLY A 399 11.28 -7.01 -3.67
C GLY A 399 11.51 -5.61 -4.27
N ILE A 400 10.46 -4.99 -4.80
CA ILE A 400 10.52 -3.70 -5.50
C ILE A 400 10.63 -2.56 -4.47
N ALA A 401 11.58 -1.64 -4.68
CA ALA A 401 11.66 -0.43 -3.87
C ALA A 401 10.49 0.51 -4.22
N TRP A 402 9.84 1.09 -3.22
CA TRP A 402 8.63 1.89 -3.45
C TRP A 402 8.52 3.09 -2.51
N THR A 403 7.82 4.12 -2.96
CA THR A 403 7.71 5.39 -2.24
C THR A 403 6.38 6.09 -2.55
N THR A 404 5.93 6.97 -1.67
CA THR A 404 4.70 7.76 -1.83
C THR A 404 4.98 9.26 -1.84
N ILE A 405 4.11 10.00 -2.53
CA ILE A 405 3.76 11.38 -2.21
C ILE A 405 2.25 11.40 -1.88
N PHE A 406 1.78 12.45 -1.22
CA PHE A 406 0.36 12.57 -0.90
C PHE A 406 -0.39 13.44 -1.90
N GLY A 407 -1.64 13.07 -2.16
CA GLY A 407 -2.64 13.89 -2.83
C GLY A 407 -3.66 14.50 -1.87
N ASN A 408 -4.76 15.00 -2.42
CA ASN A 408 -5.82 15.67 -1.66
C ASN A 408 -6.75 14.72 -0.90
N HIS A 409 -6.96 13.49 -1.37
CA HIS A 409 -7.82 12.50 -0.73
C HIS A 409 -7.11 11.64 0.32
N ASP A 410 -5.77 11.55 0.30
CA ASP A 410 -5.01 10.64 1.18
C ASP A 410 -5.12 10.90 2.70
N GLU A 411 -5.62 12.08 3.11
CA GLU A 411 -5.93 12.42 4.52
C GLU A 411 -7.42 12.80 4.71
N GLU A 412 -8.25 12.65 3.69
CA GLU A 412 -9.67 13.02 3.77
C GLU A 412 -10.48 11.94 4.51
N GLU A 413 -10.97 12.29 5.71
CA GLU A 413 -11.81 11.43 6.56
C GLU A 413 -11.17 10.09 6.97
N THR A 414 -9.83 10.08 7.11
CA THR A 414 -9.03 8.92 7.52
C THR A 414 -8.84 8.80 9.05
N ASP A 415 -8.36 7.63 9.52
CA ASP A 415 -7.94 7.41 10.92
C ASP A 415 -6.48 7.80 11.22
N LEU A 416 -5.64 7.98 10.18
CA LEU A 416 -4.23 8.36 10.30
C LEU A 416 -3.91 9.65 9.52
N THR A 417 -3.15 10.54 10.15
CA THR A 417 -2.54 11.72 9.49
C THR A 417 -1.49 11.30 8.47
N ARG A 418 -1.12 12.18 7.54
CA ARG A 418 -0.03 11.94 6.57
C ARG A 418 1.26 11.45 7.25
N GLU A 419 1.64 12.07 8.37
CA GLU A 419 2.83 11.68 9.13
C GLU A 419 2.70 10.27 9.73
N ALA A 420 1.56 9.95 10.33
CA ALA A 420 1.28 8.61 10.86
C ALA A 420 1.26 7.55 9.75
N GLN A 421 0.74 7.87 8.56
CA GLN A 421 0.79 7.00 7.39
C GLN A 421 2.24 6.76 6.90
N VAL A 422 3.10 7.79 6.86
CA VAL A 422 4.53 7.59 6.55
C VAL A 422 5.22 6.74 7.61
N ASN A 423 4.92 6.93 8.89
CA ASN A 423 5.49 6.12 9.96
C ASN A 423 5.05 4.64 9.87
N LEU A 424 3.79 4.37 9.54
CA LEU A 424 3.32 3.03 9.18
C LEU A 424 4.14 2.46 8.01
N MET A 425 4.23 3.18 6.89
CA MET A 425 4.91 2.69 5.69
C MET A 425 6.43 2.46 5.90
N LYS A 426 7.08 3.24 6.78
CA LYS A 426 8.48 3.00 7.21
C LYS A 426 8.69 1.68 7.97
N THR A 427 7.64 1.03 8.46
CA THR A 427 7.72 -0.33 9.04
C THR A 427 7.57 -1.44 8.00
N LEU A 428 7.20 -1.11 6.75
CA LEU A 428 6.96 -2.07 5.68
C LEU A 428 8.23 -2.31 4.85
N PRO A 429 8.41 -3.51 4.26
CA PRO A 429 9.61 -3.82 3.52
C PRO A 429 9.76 -2.98 2.24
N TYR A 430 11.02 -2.70 1.89
CA TYR A 430 11.42 -1.97 0.68
C TYR A 430 10.86 -0.54 0.50
N TYR A 431 10.18 0.03 1.51
CA TYR A 431 9.75 1.43 1.48
C TYR A 431 10.95 2.38 1.56
N VAL A 432 10.96 3.42 0.71
CA VAL A 432 12.02 4.44 0.66
C VAL A 432 11.53 5.86 0.88
N GLY A 433 10.29 6.10 1.30
CA GLY A 433 9.80 7.46 1.59
C GLY A 433 10.27 8.02 2.93
N GLU A 434 10.11 9.33 3.11
CA GLU A 434 10.47 10.07 4.32
C GLU A 434 9.36 11.06 4.70
N ILE A 435 9.27 11.44 5.98
CA ILE A 435 8.36 12.52 6.44
C ILE A 435 8.79 13.86 5.83
N GLY A 436 10.09 14.04 5.64
CA GLY A 436 10.72 15.31 5.30
C GLY A 436 11.30 16.01 6.54
N PRO A 437 11.93 17.19 6.37
CA PRO A 437 12.55 17.91 7.46
C PRO A 437 11.57 18.80 8.22
N ASN A 438 11.77 18.92 9.53
CA ASN A 438 11.03 19.84 10.39
C ASN A 438 11.14 21.30 9.87
N GLY A 439 10.02 22.02 9.86
CA GLY A 439 9.96 23.43 9.45
C GLY A 439 9.73 23.68 7.95
N VAL A 440 9.63 22.62 7.14
CA VAL A 440 9.13 22.69 5.76
C VAL A 440 7.67 22.25 5.75
N ASP A 441 6.79 23.01 5.08
CA ASP A 441 5.36 22.73 5.07
C ASP A 441 5.03 21.44 4.28
N GLY A 442 4.12 20.65 4.83
CA GLY A 442 3.66 19.38 4.24
C GLY A 442 4.53 18.18 4.62
N VAL A 443 4.02 16.98 4.34
CA VAL A 443 4.63 15.69 4.68
C VAL A 443 4.97 14.94 3.40
N GLY A 444 6.17 14.38 3.30
CA GLY A 444 6.67 13.75 2.06
C GLY A 444 7.64 14.62 1.26
N ASN A 445 8.20 15.67 1.88
CA ASN A 445 9.23 16.53 1.26
C ASN A 445 10.63 15.91 1.39
N TYR A 446 11.07 15.09 0.44
CA TYR A 446 12.38 14.40 0.50
C TYR A 446 13.07 14.25 -0.86
N VAL A 447 14.32 13.79 -0.83
CA VAL A 447 15.16 13.60 -2.01
C VAL A 447 15.68 12.16 -2.07
N ARG A 448 15.68 11.56 -3.26
CA ARG A 448 16.35 10.30 -3.57
C ARG A 448 17.35 10.50 -4.71
N SER A 449 18.23 9.51 -4.87
CA SER A 449 19.36 9.60 -5.79
C SER A 449 19.67 8.23 -6.36
N ILE A 450 19.67 8.14 -7.68
CA ILE A 450 20.13 6.95 -8.41
C ILE A 450 21.63 7.13 -8.64
N ARG A 451 22.42 6.18 -8.14
CA ARG A 451 23.89 6.21 -8.21
C ARG A 451 24.42 5.39 -9.37
N ALA A 452 25.69 5.61 -9.71
CA ALA A 452 26.44 4.70 -10.58
C ALA A 452 26.41 3.25 -10.07
N ASN A 453 26.60 2.29 -10.97
CA ASN A 453 26.73 0.88 -10.60
C ASN A 453 28.04 0.61 -9.83
N ASP A 454 29.13 1.29 -10.20
CA ASP A 454 30.50 1.03 -9.74
C ASP A 454 31.06 2.05 -8.74
N THR A 455 30.37 3.18 -8.53
CA THR A 455 30.79 4.25 -7.60
C THR A 455 29.60 4.86 -6.84
N ASP A 456 29.85 5.67 -5.81
CA ASP A 456 28.80 6.43 -5.11
C ASP A 456 28.43 7.77 -5.78
N THR A 457 28.89 8.01 -7.00
CA THR A 457 28.47 9.19 -7.78
C THR A 457 26.96 9.13 -8.03
N VAL A 458 26.24 10.18 -7.63
CA VAL A 458 24.84 10.37 -8.00
C VAL A 458 24.77 10.79 -9.46
N LEU A 459 23.95 10.09 -10.25
CA LEU A 459 23.80 10.32 -11.69
C LEU A 459 22.39 10.81 -12.06
N THR A 460 21.39 10.58 -11.20
CA THR A 460 20.06 11.19 -11.29
C THR A 460 19.54 11.56 -9.89
N THR A 461 18.91 12.72 -9.76
CA THR A 461 18.23 13.18 -8.53
C THR A 461 16.72 13.06 -8.69
N LEU A 462 16.02 12.57 -7.67
CA LEU A 462 14.56 12.50 -7.61
C LEU A 462 14.08 13.36 -6.44
N TYR A 463 13.24 14.35 -6.69
CA TYR A 463 12.63 15.19 -5.67
C TYR A 463 11.17 14.81 -5.48
N PHE A 464 10.74 14.75 -4.22
CA PHE A 464 9.37 14.45 -3.81
C PHE A 464 8.88 15.61 -2.94
N LEU A 465 7.72 16.16 -3.27
CA LEU A 465 7.13 17.30 -2.55
C LEU A 465 5.65 17.03 -2.23
N ASP A 466 5.21 17.54 -1.08
CA ASP A 466 3.79 17.62 -0.74
C ASP A 466 3.17 18.83 -1.46
N SER A 467 2.23 18.59 -2.37
CA SER A 467 1.45 19.66 -3.00
C SER A 467 0.30 20.17 -2.11
N HIS A 468 0.11 19.57 -0.93
CA HIS A 468 -1.01 19.76 -0.01
C HIS A 468 -2.33 19.24 -0.60
N ALA A 469 -3.44 19.49 0.12
CA ALA A 469 -4.80 19.15 -0.31
C ALA A 469 -5.60 20.41 -0.70
N TYR A 470 -6.56 20.80 0.14
CA TYR A 470 -7.43 21.95 -0.08
C TYR A 470 -6.97 23.16 0.75
N ALA A 471 -6.98 24.33 0.13
CA ALA A 471 -6.63 25.59 0.78
C ALA A 471 -7.68 25.91 1.85
N LYS A 472 -7.22 26.43 3.00
CA LYS A 472 -8.10 26.82 4.11
C LYS A 472 -8.95 28.02 3.70
N SER A 473 -10.21 27.79 3.32
CA SER A 473 -11.13 28.86 2.94
C SER A 473 -11.40 29.81 4.11
N LEU A 474 -11.12 31.10 3.91
CA LEU A 474 -11.41 32.17 4.87
C LEU A 474 -12.92 32.47 5.01
N LYS A 475 -13.75 31.90 4.13
CA LYS A 475 -15.22 32.00 4.17
C LYS A 475 -15.80 30.61 4.38
N PRO A 476 -16.59 30.35 5.45
CA PRO A 476 -17.20 29.03 5.70
C PRO A 476 -18.14 28.49 4.61
N TRP A 477 -18.46 29.32 3.61
CA TRP A 477 -19.37 29.05 2.50
C TRP A 477 -18.70 29.22 1.12
N GLY A 478 -17.39 29.45 1.07
CA GLY A 478 -16.65 29.54 -0.18
C GLY A 478 -16.13 28.17 -0.61
N ASP A 479 -16.12 27.93 -1.91
CA ASP A 479 -15.69 26.66 -2.51
C ASP A 479 -14.32 26.21 -2.02
N LYS A 480 -14.15 24.90 -1.82
CA LYS A 480 -12.82 24.31 -1.61
C LYS A 480 -12.00 24.53 -2.89
N THR A 481 -10.86 25.19 -2.78
CA THR A 481 -9.87 25.26 -3.88
C THR A 481 -8.66 24.42 -3.51
N TYR A 482 -8.02 23.80 -4.50
CA TYR A 482 -6.73 23.15 -4.28
C TYR A 482 -5.68 24.13 -3.76
N ASP A 483 -4.88 23.64 -2.82
CA ASP A 483 -3.77 24.41 -2.25
C ASP A 483 -2.50 24.27 -3.11
N SER A 484 -1.47 25.05 -2.78
CA SER A 484 -0.22 25.13 -3.55
C SER A 484 1.02 24.91 -2.69
N ILE A 485 2.13 24.51 -3.33
CA ILE A 485 3.48 24.44 -2.72
C ILE A 485 3.84 25.78 -2.05
N LYS A 486 4.48 25.74 -0.87
CA LYS A 486 4.79 26.91 -0.04
C LYS A 486 6.19 27.49 -0.30
N ALA A 487 6.41 28.74 0.12
CA ALA A 487 7.69 29.44 -0.01
C ALA A 487 8.85 28.75 0.73
N ASN A 488 8.61 28.12 1.88
CA ASN A 488 9.64 27.33 2.57
C ASN A 488 9.98 26.01 1.81
N GLN A 489 9.03 25.40 1.11
CA GLN A 489 9.27 24.25 0.22
C GLN A 489 10.10 24.68 -1.01
N ILE A 490 9.81 25.84 -1.61
CA ILE A 490 10.63 26.45 -2.68
C ILE A 490 12.08 26.65 -2.19
N ASN A 491 12.26 27.29 -1.02
CA ASN A 491 13.59 27.55 -0.46
C ASN A 491 14.32 26.27 -0.06
N TRP A 492 13.61 25.28 0.51
CA TRP A 492 14.16 23.95 0.78
C TRP A 492 14.62 23.24 -0.50
N PHE A 493 13.80 23.25 -1.55
CA PHE A 493 14.16 22.64 -2.84
C PHE A 493 15.44 23.25 -3.40
N ARG A 494 15.53 24.60 -3.42
CA ARG A 494 16.71 25.33 -3.89
C ARG A 494 17.95 24.99 -3.05
N GLY A 495 17.81 24.95 -1.73
CA GLY A 495 18.87 24.54 -0.80
C GLY A 495 19.30 23.07 -0.95
N ARG A 496 18.41 22.18 -1.39
CA ARG A 496 18.77 20.78 -1.74
C ARG A 496 19.46 20.70 -3.09
N SER A 497 18.96 21.41 -4.09
CA SER A 497 19.54 21.48 -5.44
C SER A 497 20.93 22.12 -5.44
N SER A 498 21.20 23.14 -4.61
CA SER A 498 22.54 23.73 -4.48
C SER A 498 23.58 22.78 -3.87
N GLN A 499 23.14 21.82 -3.06
CA GLN A 499 23.99 20.76 -2.47
C GLN A 499 24.33 19.63 -3.46
N VAL A 500 23.64 19.55 -4.61
CA VAL A 500 23.88 18.52 -5.62
C VAL A 500 25.22 18.75 -6.32
N LYS A 501 26.14 17.79 -6.14
CA LYS A 501 27.49 17.84 -6.74
C LYS A 501 27.43 17.63 -8.24
N THR A 502 28.12 18.50 -8.98
CA THR A 502 28.38 18.31 -10.41
C THR A 502 29.39 17.18 -10.64
N TYR A 503 29.27 16.50 -11.78
CA TYR A 503 30.26 15.55 -12.28
C TYR A 503 30.45 15.74 -13.79
N LYS A 504 31.45 15.05 -14.38
CA LYS A 504 31.67 15.09 -15.83
C LYS A 504 30.61 14.21 -16.52
N ARG A 505 29.74 14.84 -17.29
CA ARG A 505 28.63 14.25 -18.05
C ARG A 505 28.97 14.18 -19.55
N PRO A 506 28.58 13.12 -20.30
CA PRO A 506 28.01 11.84 -19.84
C PRO A 506 28.90 11.07 -18.85
N TYR A 507 28.28 10.26 -17.99
CA TYR A 507 29.02 9.36 -17.12
C TYR A 507 29.79 8.31 -17.94
N ALA A 508 31.07 8.12 -17.61
CA ALA A 508 31.88 7.05 -18.15
C ALA A 508 32.19 6.07 -17.01
N PRO A 509 31.59 4.85 -16.99
CA PRO A 509 31.84 3.88 -15.93
C PRO A 509 33.33 3.53 -15.89
N THR A 510 33.85 3.30 -14.68
CA THR A 510 35.25 2.90 -14.55
C THR A 510 35.39 1.49 -15.11
N VAL A 511 36.15 1.35 -16.20
CA VAL A 511 36.49 0.03 -16.74
C VAL A 511 37.27 -0.71 -15.67
N ARG A 512 36.57 -1.59 -14.95
CA ARG A 512 37.19 -2.66 -14.15
C ARG A 512 38.00 -3.49 -15.12
N LYS A 513 39.28 -3.15 -15.28
CA LYS A 513 40.28 -4.10 -15.78
C LYS A 513 40.10 -5.34 -14.94
N ALA A 514 39.62 -6.42 -15.55
CA ALA A 514 39.49 -7.70 -14.90
C ALA A 514 40.85 -8.01 -14.25
N SER A 515 40.89 -7.99 -12.92
CA SER A 515 42.08 -8.32 -12.16
C SER A 515 42.32 -9.80 -12.39
N ARG A 516 43.10 -10.11 -13.43
CA ARG A 516 43.51 -11.48 -13.76
C ARG A 516 44.00 -12.10 -12.46
N PRO A 517 43.37 -13.18 -11.96
CA PRO A 517 43.46 -13.56 -10.57
C PRO A 517 44.92 -13.67 -10.16
N THR A 518 45.29 -12.90 -9.14
CA THR A 518 46.63 -12.90 -8.57
C THR A 518 46.87 -14.26 -7.95
N ARG A 519 47.42 -15.16 -8.78
CA ARG A 519 47.83 -16.52 -8.42
C ARG A 519 48.51 -16.46 -7.05
N PRO A 520 47.99 -17.16 -6.01
CA PRO A 520 48.43 -16.96 -4.64
C PRO A 520 49.95 -17.03 -4.51
N GLY A 521 50.51 -16.04 -3.82
CA GLY A 521 51.94 -15.96 -3.57
C GLY A 521 52.41 -17.24 -2.87
N ARG A 522 53.26 -18.02 -3.54
CA ARG A 522 53.82 -19.26 -3.02
C ARG A 522 54.57 -18.95 -1.71
N PRO A 523 54.27 -19.58 -0.57
CA PRO A 523 55.00 -19.35 0.67
C PRO A 523 56.50 -19.62 0.47
N SER A 524 57.34 -18.76 1.04
CA SER A 524 58.78 -18.91 1.03
C SER A 524 59.18 -20.20 1.77
N ARG A 525 59.80 -21.13 1.05
CA ARG A 525 60.23 -22.42 1.59
C ARG A 525 61.62 -22.25 2.24
N PRO A 526 61.85 -22.73 3.48
CA PRO A 526 63.16 -22.64 4.12
C PRO A 526 64.23 -23.36 3.30
N SER A 527 65.46 -22.84 3.33
CA SER A 527 66.60 -23.47 2.65
C SER A 527 66.88 -24.86 3.22
N LYS A 528 66.89 -25.86 2.33
CA LYS A 528 67.49 -27.18 2.59
C LYS A 528 68.59 -27.41 1.55
N SER A 529 69.69 -27.99 2.02
CA SER A 529 70.89 -28.28 1.25
C SER A 529 70.63 -29.22 0.07
N LYS A 530 71.47 -29.11 -0.98
CA LYS A 530 71.43 -30.01 -2.14
C LYS A 530 71.75 -31.45 -1.74
N PRO A 531 70.96 -32.46 -2.14
CA PRO A 531 71.39 -33.85 -2.12
C PRO A 531 72.38 -34.15 -3.24
N THR A 532 73.21 -35.18 -3.05
CA THR A 532 74.22 -35.65 -4.02
C THR A 532 73.66 -36.71 -4.96
N ALA A 533 74.41 -37.03 -6.03
CA ALA A 533 73.97 -37.92 -7.11
C ALA A 533 73.69 -39.40 -6.74
N SER A 534 73.80 -39.77 -5.46
CA SER A 534 73.43 -41.09 -4.92
C SER A 534 71.92 -41.32 -4.84
N ASP A 535 71.13 -40.25 -4.66
CA ASP A 535 69.73 -40.39 -4.23
C ASP A 535 68.78 -40.76 -5.41
N TYR A 536 69.24 -40.63 -6.65
CA TYR A 536 68.45 -40.91 -7.86
C TYR A 536 68.29 -42.40 -8.18
N ASP A 537 69.17 -43.28 -7.69
CA ASP A 537 69.10 -44.71 -8.02
C ASP A 537 68.13 -45.50 -7.11
N ASP A 538 67.91 -45.07 -5.86
CA ASP A 538 66.96 -45.73 -4.95
C ASP A 538 65.50 -45.38 -5.26
N GLU A 539 65.21 -44.17 -5.75
CA GLU A 539 63.86 -43.78 -6.19
C GLU A 539 63.45 -44.57 -7.46
N LYS A 540 64.41 -44.85 -8.35
CA LYS A 540 64.19 -45.63 -9.58
C LYS A 540 63.98 -47.13 -9.32
N LYS A 541 64.46 -47.66 -8.18
CA LYS A 541 64.15 -49.01 -7.70
C LYS A 541 62.75 -49.13 -7.10
N ARG A 542 62.27 -48.09 -6.41
CA ARG A 542 60.92 -48.10 -5.79
C ARG A 542 59.78 -47.97 -6.80
N LEU A 543 60.00 -47.28 -7.91
CA LEU A 543 59.00 -47.15 -8.98
C LEU A 543 58.81 -48.43 -9.80
N ARG A 544 59.79 -49.34 -9.83
CA ARG A 544 59.67 -50.64 -10.51
C ARG A 544 59.00 -51.74 -9.68
N ALA A 545 58.74 -51.50 -8.39
CA ALA A 545 58.04 -52.44 -7.52
C ALA A 545 56.56 -52.04 -7.30
N ARG A 546 55.99 -51.26 -8.22
CA ARG A 546 54.60 -50.76 -8.22
C ARG A 546 53.93 -50.86 -9.61
N GLN A 547 54.51 -51.62 -10.53
CA GLN A 547 53.92 -51.90 -11.84
C GLN A 547 53.60 -53.39 -12.06
N ASP A 548 53.83 -54.23 -11.04
CA ASP A 548 53.64 -55.69 -11.10
C ASP A 548 52.45 -56.16 -10.21
N GLU A 549 51.57 -55.26 -9.76
CA GLU A 549 50.45 -55.58 -8.84
C GLU A 549 49.03 -55.19 -9.35
N ASP A 550 48.89 -54.63 -10.56
CA ASP A 550 47.58 -54.17 -11.13
C ASP A 550 47.24 -54.80 -12.52
N GLU A 551 47.72 -56.02 -12.83
CA GLU A 551 47.33 -56.80 -14.03
C GLU A 551 46.74 -58.19 -13.66
N GLU A 552 45.55 -58.23 -13.03
CA GLU A 552 44.59 -59.34 -12.90
C GLU A 552 43.41 -58.81 -12.03
N GLU A 553 42.11 -58.79 -12.40
CA GLU A 553 41.35 -59.33 -13.53
C GLU A 553 40.29 -58.32 -14.03
N GLU A 554 39.96 -58.34 -15.33
CA GLU A 554 38.72 -57.73 -15.89
C GLU A 554 37.59 -58.76 -16.07
N GLY A 555 36.33 -58.31 -15.99
CA GLY A 555 35.16 -59.01 -16.55
C GLY A 555 33.88 -58.89 -15.71
N VAL A 556 32.66 -58.70 -16.26
CA VAL A 556 32.20 -58.62 -17.66
C VAL A 556 30.95 -57.70 -17.77
N ASP A 557 30.94 -56.89 -18.84
CA ASP A 557 29.82 -56.30 -19.63
C ASP A 557 28.33 -56.44 -19.19
N THR A 558 27.58 -55.32 -19.18
CA THR A 558 26.45 -55.05 -20.12
C THR A 558 25.76 -53.70 -19.87
N GLY A 559 25.58 -52.91 -20.94
CA GLY A 559 24.28 -52.25 -21.23
C GLY A 559 23.98 -50.80 -20.80
N ALA A 560 24.04 -49.90 -21.79
CA ALA A 560 23.10 -48.78 -22.05
C ALA A 560 23.07 -47.47 -21.20
N ALA A 561 23.35 -46.37 -21.93
CA ALA A 561 22.57 -45.12 -22.02
C ALA A 561 22.39 -44.16 -20.81
N SER A 562 23.10 -43.03 -20.91
CA SER A 562 22.68 -41.63 -20.66
C SER A 562 21.88 -41.25 -19.40
N GLY A 563 22.48 -40.36 -18.60
CA GLY A 563 21.81 -39.55 -17.58
C GLY A 563 22.62 -38.28 -17.29
N ASP A 564 22.44 -37.27 -18.12
CA ASP A 564 22.86 -35.87 -17.90
C ASP A 564 21.61 -34.98 -17.96
N ASP A 565 21.73 -33.76 -17.42
CA ASP A 565 20.76 -32.66 -17.38
C ASP A 565 19.56 -32.83 -16.43
N ASP A 566 19.52 -32.01 -15.36
CA ASP A 566 18.33 -31.73 -14.57
C ASP A 566 18.42 -30.33 -13.91
N PHE A 567 17.96 -29.30 -14.64
CA PHE A 567 17.70 -27.95 -14.12
C PHE A 567 16.87 -27.12 -15.12
N ASP A 568 15.58 -27.44 -15.29
CA ASP A 568 14.58 -26.47 -15.75
C ASP A 568 13.13 -26.96 -15.51
N VAL A 569 12.17 -26.03 -15.56
CA VAL A 569 10.70 -26.21 -15.50
C VAL A 569 10.07 -26.58 -14.14
N ILE A 570 9.45 -25.58 -13.50
CA ILE A 570 8.07 -25.72 -12.97
C ILE A 570 7.25 -24.52 -13.45
N ARG A 571 6.34 -24.80 -14.39
CA ARG A 571 5.21 -23.96 -14.82
C ARG A 571 4.09 -24.94 -15.17
N GLU A 572 2.83 -24.54 -14.96
CA GLU A 572 1.61 -25.35 -15.14
C GLU A 572 1.26 -26.34 -14.01
N GLU A 573 0.54 -25.83 -13.01
CA GLU A 573 -0.66 -26.50 -12.47
C GLU A 573 -1.75 -25.43 -12.34
N LEU A 574 -2.66 -25.35 -13.32
CA LEU A 574 -4.02 -24.75 -13.28
C LEU A 574 -4.60 -24.62 -14.70
N ALA A 575 -4.89 -25.74 -15.37
CA ALA A 575 -5.57 -25.74 -16.67
C ALA A 575 -6.25 -27.09 -16.98
N GLU A 576 -7.23 -27.52 -16.18
CA GLU A 576 -8.10 -28.65 -16.57
C GLU A 576 -9.44 -28.64 -15.81
N GLU A 577 -10.50 -28.11 -16.44
CA GLU A 577 -11.89 -28.57 -16.21
C GLU A 577 -12.83 -28.16 -17.36
N GLN A 578 -12.60 -28.67 -18.58
CA GLN A 578 -13.60 -28.58 -19.67
C GLN A 578 -13.39 -29.63 -20.77
N ALA A 579 -13.91 -30.86 -20.61
CA ALA A 579 -14.60 -31.66 -21.66
C ALA A 579 -14.70 -33.17 -21.33
N GLU A 580 -15.88 -33.59 -20.85
CA GLU A 580 -16.52 -34.87 -21.19
C GLU A 580 -17.99 -34.53 -21.52
N ALA A 581 -18.69 -35.11 -22.50
CA ALA A 581 -18.36 -36.22 -23.40
C ALA A 581 -19.06 -36.08 -24.79
N ASP A 582 -18.46 -36.72 -25.80
CA ASP A 582 -19.04 -37.48 -26.93
C ASP A 582 -20.57 -37.41 -27.14
N ALA A 583 -21.08 -36.92 -28.28
CA ALA A 583 -21.13 -37.55 -29.61
C ALA A 583 -22.19 -38.67 -29.78
N ASP A 584 -23.20 -38.44 -30.63
CA ASP A 584 -23.47 -39.25 -31.83
C ASP A 584 -24.48 -38.58 -32.80
N SER A 585 -24.48 -39.03 -34.07
CA SER A 585 -25.55 -39.09 -35.12
C SER A 585 -26.87 -38.25 -34.99
N ASP A 586 -27.55 -37.76 -36.03
CA ASP A 586 -27.40 -37.95 -37.49
C ASP A 586 -28.23 -36.88 -38.27
N ASP A 587 -27.92 -36.79 -39.58
CA ASP A 587 -28.67 -36.38 -40.77
C ASP A 587 -29.99 -35.53 -40.82
N GLY A 588 -30.19 -34.83 -41.96
CA GLY A 588 -31.47 -34.20 -42.36
C GLY A 588 -31.36 -32.82 -43.06
N GLY A 589 -31.53 -32.77 -44.39
CA GLY A 589 -31.46 -31.53 -45.19
C GLY A 589 -32.82 -30.93 -45.61
N PHE A 590 -32.77 -29.99 -46.58
CA PHE A 590 -33.82 -29.04 -47.03
C PHE A 590 -34.05 -27.82 -46.10
N GLY A 591 -34.39 -26.62 -46.58
CA GLY A 591 -34.49 -26.12 -47.95
C GLY A 591 -35.65 -25.12 -48.19
N ILE A 592 -35.36 -23.97 -48.82
CA ILE A 592 -36.30 -23.03 -49.49
C ILE A 592 -37.17 -22.10 -48.60
N GLY A 593 -36.80 -20.81 -48.56
CA GLY A 593 -37.60 -19.68 -49.10
C GLY A 593 -38.93 -19.18 -48.48
N ASN A 594 -38.95 -17.86 -48.26
CA ASN A 594 -39.99 -16.88 -48.63
C ASN A 594 -41.29 -16.65 -47.78
N THR A 595 -41.41 -15.40 -47.31
CA THR A 595 -42.62 -14.51 -47.23
C THR A 595 -43.88 -14.86 -46.41
N MET A 596 -44.18 -13.96 -45.46
CA MET A 596 -45.48 -13.33 -45.07
C MET A 596 -46.77 -14.17 -44.96
N ILE A 597 -47.54 -14.00 -43.84
CA ILE A 597 -48.83 -13.25 -43.80
C ILE A 597 -49.46 -13.24 -42.39
N ASP A 598 -49.72 -12.01 -41.91
CA ASP A 598 -50.86 -11.40 -41.17
C ASP A 598 -51.47 -11.89 -39.81
N ASP A 599 -52.11 -10.88 -39.17
CA ASP A 599 -53.20 -10.88 -38.16
C ASP A 599 -52.93 -11.23 -36.68
N ASP A 600 -53.58 -10.62 -35.67
CA ASP A 600 -54.51 -9.45 -35.63
C ASP A 600 -54.62 -8.77 -34.23
N GLY A 601 -55.29 -7.60 -34.16
CA GLY A 601 -55.82 -7.01 -32.91
C GLY A 601 -55.00 -5.86 -32.27
N SER A 602 -55.11 -4.58 -32.67
CA SER A 602 -56.24 -3.65 -32.46
C SER A 602 -56.51 -3.35 -30.96
N ASN A 603 -56.64 -2.11 -30.44
CA ASN A 603 -57.12 -0.86 -31.04
C ASN A 603 -56.84 0.41 -30.15
N VAL A 604 -56.49 1.56 -30.79
CA VAL A 604 -57.14 2.91 -30.68
C VAL A 604 -57.15 3.69 -29.34
N LYS A 605 -56.99 5.03 -29.28
CA LYS A 605 -56.45 6.10 -30.16
C LYS A 605 -56.24 7.41 -29.35
N ASP A 606 -55.52 8.35 -29.95
CA ASP A 606 -55.33 9.77 -29.60
C ASP A 606 -56.55 10.67 -29.91
N GLU A 607 -56.62 11.87 -29.30
CA GLU A 607 -57.33 13.10 -29.75
C GLU A 607 -56.60 14.35 -29.17
N ASP A 608 -56.61 15.55 -29.78
CA ASP A 608 -55.63 15.98 -30.81
C ASP A 608 -55.53 17.54 -30.95
N ASP A 609 -55.09 18.28 -29.92
CA ASP A 609 -54.97 19.76 -29.93
C ASP A 609 -53.89 20.35 -28.98
N GLY A 610 -53.10 21.39 -29.29
CA GLY A 610 -52.82 22.15 -30.52
C GLY A 610 -52.26 23.57 -30.20
N PHE A 611 -51.21 24.04 -30.91
CA PHE A 611 -50.81 25.47 -31.20
C PHE A 611 -50.88 26.52 -30.03
N VAL A 612 -49.89 27.35 -29.65
CA VAL A 612 -48.96 28.22 -30.42
C VAL A 612 -47.81 28.79 -29.53
N ASP A 613 -46.87 29.48 -30.17
CA ASP A 613 -45.71 30.23 -29.67
C ASP A 613 -45.87 31.29 -28.54
N PHE A 614 -44.70 31.57 -27.93
CA PHE A 614 -44.09 32.89 -27.65
C PHE A 614 -44.10 33.53 -26.24
N GLU A 615 -42.88 33.95 -25.88
CA GLU A 615 -42.47 35.11 -25.07
C GLU A 615 -42.86 35.30 -23.59
N SER A 616 -41.84 35.04 -22.76
CA SER A 616 -41.15 36.06 -21.96
C SER A 616 -41.74 36.59 -20.63
N SER A 617 -40.84 36.49 -19.63
CA SER A 617 -40.46 37.56 -18.72
C SER A 617 -41.31 37.89 -17.47
N SER A 618 -40.56 37.94 -16.37
CA SER A 618 -40.66 38.93 -15.29
C SER A 618 -41.74 38.79 -14.20
N SER A 619 -41.27 38.17 -13.11
CA SER A 619 -41.06 38.89 -11.85
C SER A 619 -42.17 38.96 -10.78
N THR A 620 -41.64 39.02 -9.55
CA THR A 620 -42.21 39.66 -8.36
C THR A 620 -43.16 38.82 -7.48
N SER A 621 -42.55 38.32 -6.41
CA SER A 621 -43.12 37.78 -5.18
C SER A 621 -44.31 38.54 -4.58
N THR A 622 -45.21 37.82 -3.90
CA THR A 622 -45.58 38.17 -2.50
C THR A 622 -46.12 36.98 -1.70
N SER A 623 -45.99 37.08 -0.37
CA SER A 623 -46.27 36.05 0.66
C SER A 623 -47.74 35.58 0.71
N SER A 624 -48.05 34.33 1.10
CA SER A 624 -48.06 33.88 2.51
C SER A 624 -48.75 32.50 2.63
N GLY A 625 -48.47 31.68 3.67
CA GLY A 625 -49.35 30.53 3.99
C GLY A 625 -48.74 29.22 4.52
N ALA A 626 -48.11 29.24 5.70
CA ALA A 626 -48.05 28.16 6.71
C ALA A 626 -47.84 26.64 6.35
N LYS A 627 -46.74 26.10 6.91
CA LYS A 627 -46.59 24.75 7.55
C LYS A 627 -46.85 23.47 6.73
N ALA A 628 -45.77 22.70 6.53
CA ALA A 628 -45.55 21.42 7.24
C ALA A 628 -44.05 21.06 7.25
N SER A 629 -43.58 20.32 8.25
CA SER A 629 -42.18 19.87 8.36
C SER A 629 -42.10 18.35 8.35
N SER A 630 -41.29 17.79 7.45
CA SER A 630 -40.79 16.41 7.52
C SER A 630 -39.32 16.39 7.12
N THR A 631 -38.44 16.27 8.12
CA THR A 631 -36.99 16.20 7.92
C THR A 631 -36.59 14.79 7.46
N GLY A 632 -36.44 14.61 6.16
CA GLY A 632 -35.55 13.60 5.60
C GLY A 632 -34.25 14.29 5.19
N SER A 633 -33.11 13.86 5.72
CA SER A 633 -31.80 14.31 5.23
C SER A 633 -31.45 13.46 4.01
N SER A 634 -31.95 13.85 2.84
CA SER A 634 -31.45 13.31 1.57
C SER A 634 -29.97 13.64 1.43
N ALA A 635 -29.24 12.81 0.68
CA ALA A 635 -27.94 13.21 0.16
C ALA A 635 -28.10 14.54 -0.59
N LYS A 636 -27.10 15.41 -0.48
CA LYS A 636 -26.96 16.46 -1.48
C LYS A 636 -26.42 15.79 -2.73
N GLU A 637 -27.25 15.73 -3.76
CA GLU A 637 -26.76 15.84 -5.13
C GLU A 637 -25.79 17.04 -5.16
N VAL A 638 -24.54 16.76 -5.52
CA VAL A 638 -23.68 17.78 -6.11
C VAL A 638 -24.19 17.87 -7.54
N ASP A 639 -24.49 19.09 -8.00
CA ASP A 639 -25.14 19.30 -9.30
C ASP A 639 -24.35 18.57 -10.40
N ASP A 640 -25.01 17.65 -11.09
CA ASP A 640 -24.51 17.09 -12.35
C ASP A 640 -24.39 18.26 -13.34
N GLU A 641 -23.16 18.72 -13.62
CA GLU A 641 -22.93 19.50 -14.82
C GLU A 641 -23.25 18.61 -16.01
N GLU A 642 -24.37 18.94 -16.65
CA GLU A 642 -24.91 18.29 -17.84
C GLU A 642 -23.78 18.13 -18.87
N TYR A 643 -23.42 16.88 -19.17
CA TYR A 643 -22.44 16.54 -20.20
C TYR A 643 -23.01 16.95 -21.56
N GLU A 644 -22.80 18.21 -21.94
CA GLU A 644 -22.99 18.66 -23.33
C GLU A 644 -22.08 17.83 -24.25
N ASP A 645 -22.63 17.44 -25.41
CA ASP A 645 -22.01 16.51 -26.34
C ASP A 645 -20.58 16.94 -26.71
N GLY A 646 -19.66 15.97 -26.65
CA GLY A 646 -18.22 16.19 -26.69
C GLY A 646 -17.62 16.55 -28.06
N GLU A 647 -18.16 17.55 -28.75
CA GLU A 647 -17.55 18.12 -29.96
C GLU A 647 -16.80 19.45 -29.72
N GLU A 648 -17.26 20.36 -28.84
CA GLU A 648 -16.62 21.69 -28.69
C GLU A 648 -15.33 21.74 -27.85
N GLN A 649 -15.10 20.83 -26.89
CA GLN A 649 -13.84 20.85 -26.11
C GLN A 649 -12.61 20.32 -26.87
N ASN A 650 -12.81 19.73 -28.06
CA ASN A 650 -11.73 19.25 -28.92
C ASN A 650 -11.18 20.33 -29.88
N GLU A 651 -11.77 21.53 -29.90
CA GLU A 651 -11.30 22.65 -30.75
C GLU A 651 -10.00 23.29 -30.24
N LEU A 652 -9.68 23.17 -28.95
CA LEU A 652 -8.48 23.81 -28.35
C LEU A 652 -7.14 23.15 -28.70
N LEU A 653 -7.12 22.00 -29.41
CA LEU A 653 -5.88 21.24 -29.71
C LEU A 653 -5.75 20.78 -31.18
N LYS A 654 -6.57 21.32 -32.09
CA LYS A 654 -6.36 21.22 -33.55
C LYS A 654 -6.04 22.58 -34.18
N GLU A 655 -5.18 23.35 -33.53
CA GLU A 655 -4.58 24.54 -34.15
C GLU A 655 -3.67 24.13 -35.32
N GLU A 656 -3.86 24.77 -36.48
CA GLU A 656 -3.14 24.45 -37.71
C GLU A 656 -1.63 24.71 -37.60
N GLU A 657 -0.86 23.78 -38.20
CA GLU A 657 0.61 23.69 -38.19
C GLU A 657 1.26 24.80 -39.03
N TYR A 658 1.40 26.01 -38.47
CA TYR A 658 2.02 27.18 -39.15
C TYR A 658 3.31 27.68 -38.49
N ASP A 659 4.44 27.46 -39.19
CA ASP A 659 5.72 28.19 -39.08
C ASP A 659 6.14 28.63 -37.66
N LEU A 660 6.08 27.70 -36.69
CA LEU A 660 6.48 27.97 -35.31
C LEU A 660 8.01 27.91 -35.20
N THR A 661 8.61 28.93 -34.58
CA THR A 661 10.06 28.98 -34.37
C THR A 661 10.51 27.95 -33.31
N PRO A 662 11.45 27.05 -33.62
CA PRO A 662 11.98 26.07 -32.67
C PRO A 662 12.53 26.70 -31.38
N THR A 663 12.26 26.08 -30.23
CA THR A 663 12.77 26.56 -28.93
C THR A 663 14.24 26.21 -28.77
N THR A 664 15.12 27.21 -28.97
CA THR A 664 16.56 27.04 -28.77
C THR A 664 16.95 27.09 -27.29
N LEU A 665 17.53 25.99 -26.79
CA LEU A 665 18.27 25.96 -25.52
C LEU A 665 19.76 25.78 -25.80
N GLU A 666 20.61 26.10 -24.82
CA GLU A 666 22.05 25.80 -24.92
C GLU A 666 22.31 24.31 -25.18
N ALA A 667 23.39 24.00 -25.91
CA ALA A 667 23.84 22.62 -26.07
C ALA A 667 24.25 22.01 -24.72
N GLY A 668 23.67 20.86 -24.40
CA GLY A 668 23.95 20.11 -23.18
C GLY A 668 25.25 19.30 -23.24
N PRO A 669 25.58 18.59 -22.13
CA PRO A 669 26.61 17.57 -22.16
C PRO A 669 26.28 16.50 -23.21
N THR A 670 27.24 16.15 -24.06
CA THR A 670 27.12 15.05 -25.03
C THR A 670 28.38 14.19 -25.02
N LYS A 671 28.33 13.00 -25.64
CA LYS A 671 29.52 12.14 -25.79
C LYS A 671 30.65 12.84 -26.55
N ALA A 672 30.33 13.74 -27.49
CA ALA A 672 31.29 14.53 -28.26
C ALA A 672 31.78 15.79 -27.53
N ALA A 673 30.90 16.46 -26.78
CA ALA A 673 31.19 17.66 -25.99
C ALA A 673 30.81 17.44 -24.51
N PRO A 674 31.65 16.74 -23.72
CA PRO A 674 31.36 16.46 -22.33
C PRO A 674 31.58 17.69 -21.44
N LEU A 675 30.74 17.86 -20.43
CA LEU A 675 30.68 19.05 -19.59
C LEU A 675 30.57 18.68 -18.10
N THR A 676 31.04 19.57 -17.22
CA THR A 676 30.81 19.43 -15.77
C THR A 676 29.44 20.01 -15.42
N ALA A 677 28.50 19.15 -15.04
CA ALA A 677 27.12 19.51 -14.77
C ALA A 677 26.53 18.63 -13.65
N LYS A 678 25.45 19.09 -13.03
CA LYS A 678 24.65 18.32 -12.07
C LYS A 678 24.01 17.12 -12.78
N PRO A 679 23.63 16.06 -12.06
CA PRO A 679 22.64 15.07 -12.50
C PRO A 679 21.45 15.69 -13.23
N ASN A 680 20.84 14.97 -14.17
CA ASN A 680 19.46 15.26 -14.54
C ASN A 680 18.56 14.98 -13.33
N ALA A 681 17.46 15.72 -13.20
CA ALA A 681 16.50 15.51 -12.12
C ALA A 681 15.06 15.31 -12.58
N LEU A 682 14.30 14.55 -11.80
CA LEU A 682 12.84 14.42 -11.90
C LEU A 682 12.21 14.91 -10.59
N VAL A 683 11.02 15.51 -10.69
CA VAL A 683 10.24 16.03 -9.55
C VAL A 683 8.86 15.39 -9.55
N PHE A 684 8.40 14.93 -8.40
CA PHE A 684 7.09 14.33 -8.20
C PHE A 684 6.32 15.10 -7.11
N PHE A 685 5.11 15.55 -7.43
CA PHE A 685 4.10 16.05 -6.50
C PHE A 685 2.72 15.85 -7.13
N HIS A 686 1.67 15.76 -6.32
CA HIS A 686 0.38 15.28 -6.82
C HIS A 686 -0.38 16.34 -7.65
N ILE A 687 -0.77 17.46 -7.03
CA ILE A 687 -1.57 18.52 -7.67
C ILE A 687 -0.68 19.30 -8.67
N PRO A 688 -1.07 19.40 -9.96
CA PRO A 688 -0.24 20.03 -10.99
C PRO A 688 -0.08 21.54 -10.80
N LEU A 689 0.98 22.09 -11.40
CA LEU A 689 1.22 23.54 -11.45
C LEU A 689 0.35 24.20 -12.53
N GLN A 690 0.17 25.52 -12.46
CA GLN A 690 -0.59 26.26 -13.48
C GLN A 690 0.07 26.17 -14.86
N GLU A 691 1.40 26.08 -14.91
CA GLU A 691 2.19 25.96 -16.14
C GLU A 691 1.88 24.66 -16.89
N SER A 692 1.35 23.63 -16.22
CA SER A 692 0.81 22.41 -16.83
C SER A 692 -0.43 22.65 -17.69
N TYR A 693 -0.98 23.87 -17.69
CA TYR A 693 -2.19 24.28 -18.42
C TYR A 693 -2.00 25.57 -19.22
N THR A 694 -1.46 26.63 -18.59
CA THR A 694 -1.50 28.00 -19.13
C THR A 694 -0.21 28.47 -19.79
N ALA A 695 0.91 27.75 -19.61
CA ALA A 695 2.19 28.17 -20.16
C ALA A 695 2.33 27.80 -21.65
N PRO A 696 3.03 28.62 -22.46
CA PRO A 696 3.34 28.27 -23.85
C PRO A 696 4.16 26.98 -23.93
N ILE A 697 3.74 26.08 -24.81
CA ILE A 697 4.44 24.82 -25.09
C ILE A 697 5.63 25.11 -26.01
N ASP A 698 6.80 24.58 -25.67
CA ASP A 698 8.02 24.63 -26.47
C ASP A 698 7.81 24.00 -27.85
N VAL A 699 8.63 24.40 -28.81
CA VAL A 699 8.55 23.98 -30.22
C VAL A 699 9.79 23.16 -30.59
N GLY A 700 9.58 22.02 -31.25
CA GLY A 700 10.60 21.11 -31.75
C GLY A 700 11.39 21.66 -32.94
N ALA A 701 12.42 20.94 -33.38
CA ALA A 701 13.20 21.32 -34.56
C ALA A 701 12.39 21.25 -35.86
N ASP A 702 11.34 20.44 -35.86
CA ASP A 702 10.34 20.24 -36.92
C ASP A 702 9.27 21.35 -36.99
N GLY A 703 9.28 22.31 -36.06
CA GLY A 703 8.27 23.36 -35.96
C GLY A 703 6.97 22.93 -35.25
N LYS A 704 6.92 21.74 -34.63
CA LYS A 704 5.74 21.26 -33.90
C LYS A 704 5.81 21.60 -32.42
N ARG A 705 4.65 21.81 -31.79
CA ARG A 705 4.58 21.92 -30.32
C ARG A 705 4.99 20.58 -29.69
N LEU A 706 5.84 20.63 -28.67
CA LEU A 706 6.32 19.47 -27.92
C LEU A 706 5.26 19.04 -26.88
N LEU A 707 4.19 18.44 -27.40
CA LEU A 707 3.03 17.89 -26.70
C LEU A 707 2.80 16.47 -27.19
N VAL A 708 2.67 15.50 -26.28
CA VAL A 708 2.36 14.11 -26.60
C VAL A 708 1.38 13.53 -25.58
N GLY A 709 0.40 12.75 -26.05
CA GLY A 709 -0.66 12.18 -25.23
C GLY A 709 -1.90 13.08 -25.15
N ASP A 710 -2.91 12.60 -24.43
CA ASP A 710 -4.25 13.16 -24.42
C ASP A 710 -4.62 13.83 -23.09
N ARG A 711 -5.58 14.75 -23.15
CA ARG A 711 -6.18 15.42 -21.99
C ARG A 711 -7.69 15.51 -22.15
N TYR A 712 -8.42 14.95 -21.18
CA TYR A 712 -9.89 14.99 -21.16
C TYR A 712 -10.48 15.66 -19.91
N GLU A 713 -9.66 16.11 -18.95
CA GLU A 713 -10.11 16.97 -17.83
C GLU A 713 -9.72 18.44 -18.03
N GLY A 714 -10.47 19.31 -17.36
CA GLY A 714 -10.17 20.72 -17.23
C GLY A 714 -8.97 21.02 -16.31
N ASN A 715 -8.88 22.27 -15.83
CA ASN A 715 -7.74 22.73 -15.06
C ASN A 715 -7.77 22.24 -13.59
N GLY A 716 -7.05 21.15 -13.31
CA GLY A 716 -6.85 20.60 -11.96
C GLY A 716 -5.73 21.28 -11.15
N ALA A 717 -5.12 22.37 -11.62
CA ALA A 717 -4.11 23.08 -10.84
C ALA A 717 -4.73 23.93 -9.71
N SER A 718 -3.92 24.29 -8.72
CA SER A 718 -4.29 25.31 -7.73
C SER A 718 -4.62 26.64 -8.41
N LYS A 719 -5.69 27.31 -7.95
CA LYS A 719 -6.02 28.69 -8.36
C LYS A 719 -4.94 29.70 -7.91
N THR A 720 -4.09 29.32 -6.95
CA THR A 720 -2.91 30.09 -6.52
C THR A 720 -1.66 29.57 -7.23
N ASN A 721 -0.99 30.43 -8.00
CA ASN A 721 0.36 30.14 -8.47
C ASN A 721 1.35 30.41 -7.32
N SER A 722 2.13 29.41 -6.92
CA SER A 722 3.17 29.56 -5.90
C SER A 722 4.47 30.19 -6.42
N GLY A 723 4.63 30.27 -7.76
CA GLY A 723 5.89 30.62 -8.40
C GLY A 723 6.94 29.52 -8.34
N PHE A 724 6.59 28.28 -7.95
CA PHE A 724 7.52 27.16 -7.85
C PHE A 724 8.21 26.85 -9.20
N PHE A 725 7.53 27.00 -10.33
CA PHE A 725 8.16 26.78 -11.63
C PHE A 725 9.29 27.79 -11.90
N GLU A 726 9.02 29.08 -11.80
CA GLU A 726 10.03 30.13 -11.97
C GLU A 726 11.14 30.07 -10.91
N GLN A 727 10.76 30.03 -9.63
CA GLN A 727 11.66 30.27 -8.49
C GLN A 727 12.44 29.04 -8.03
N ALA A 728 11.96 27.83 -8.36
CA ALA A 728 12.63 26.58 -8.02
C ALA A 728 13.12 25.84 -9.27
N ILE A 729 12.25 25.59 -10.25
CA ILE A 729 12.58 24.75 -11.42
C ILE A 729 13.52 25.49 -12.39
N LEU A 730 13.16 26.70 -12.83
CA LEU A 730 13.97 27.48 -13.77
C LEU A 730 15.19 28.12 -13.10
N ALA A 731 15.05 28.58 -11.86
CA ALA A 731 16.13 29.20 -11.09
C ALA A 731 17.28 28.23 -10.73
N GLN A 732 17.12 26.92 -10.91
CA GLN A 732 18.17 25.92 -10.65
C GLN A 732 18.67 25.31 -11.96
N GLY A 733 19.73 25.92 -12.50
CA GLY A 733 20.40 25.42 -13.70
C GLY A 733 21.18 24.12 -13.49
N GLU A 734 21.40 23.38 -14.57
CA GLU A 734 22.17 22.13 -14.58
C GLU A 734 23.68 22.33 -14.34
N ARG A 735 24.19 23.57 -14.35
CA ARG A 735 25.57 23.90 -14.00
C ARG A 735 25.57 24.76 -12.73
N ILE A 736 26.62 24.61 -11.91
CA ILE A 736 26.88 25.56 -10.82
C ILE A 736 27.35 26.88 -11.46
N SER A 737 26.83 28.02 -10.97
CA SER A 737 27.27 29.35 -11.43
C SER A 737 28.78 29.49 -11.33
N SER A 738 29.42 29.92 -12.42
CA SER A 738 30.88 30.05 -12.51
C SER A 738 31.44 31.35 -11.96
N SER A 739 30.58 32.28 -11.49
CA SER A 739 31.00 33.65 -11.21
C SER A 739 30.08 34.38 -10.23
N GLY A 740 30.51 34.53 -8.97
CA GLY A 740 30.05 35.57 -8.03
C GLY A 740 28.65 35.39 -7.43
N ASP A 741 27.68 35.01 -8.24
CA ASP A 741 26.32 34.69 -7.82
C ASP A 741 26.37 33.35 -7.09
N GLY A 742 26.42 33.43 -5.76
CA GLY A 742 26.41 32.27 -4.89
C GLY A 742 25.11 31.46 -5.01
N PRO A 743 24.98 30.34 -4.28
CA PRO A 743 23.64 29.84 -3.98
C PRO A 743 22.81 30.98 -3.40
N ILE A 744 21.51 30.99 -3.73
CA ILE A 744 20.58 32.03 -3.24
C ILE A 744 20.24 31.68 -1.78
N ASP A 745 21.23 31.86 -0.92
CA ASP A 745 21.21 31.67 0.53
C ASP A 745 20.56 32.88 1.23
N GLU A 746 20.39 34.00 0.51
CA GLU A 746 19.45 35.04 0.92
C GLU A 746 18.03 34.48 0.87
N PHE A 747 17.35 34.51 2.02
CA PHE A 747 15.93 34.26 2.14
C PHE A 747 15.21 35.15 1.11
N TRP A 748 14.63 34.52 0.08
CA TRP A 748 13.98 35.24 -1.00
C TRP A 748 12.79 36.04 -0.45
N ASP A 749 12.86 37.35 -0.62
CA ASP A 749 12.01 38.36 0.01
C ASP A 749 10.68 38.60 -0.71
N GLY A 750 10.56 38.11 -1.95
CA GLY A 750 9.42 38.36 -2.84
C GLY A 750 9.73 39.24 -4.05
N GLU A 751 10.87 39.94 -4.06
CA GLU A 751 11.10 41.08 -4.96
C GLU A 751 12.19 40.84 -6.02
N SER A 752 13.09 39.88 -5.81
CA SER A 752 14.14 39.53 -6.77
C SER A 752 13.68 38.53 -7.85
N GLY A 753 13.80 38.92 -9.12
CA GLY A 753 13.53 38.05 -10.27
C GLY A 753 14.53 36.89 -10.36
N SER A 754 14.08 35.70 -10.75
CA SER A 754 14.96 34.55 -10.89
C SER A 754 15.91 34.69 -12.09
N PRO A 755 17.17 34.23 -12.00
CA PRO A 755 18.05 34.10 -13.16
C PRO A 755 17.46 33.04 -14.10
N THR A 756 16.95 33.48 -15.25
CA THR A 756 16.24 32.64 -16.23
C THR A 756 17.12 32.16 -17.39
N GLU A 757 18.44 32.33 -17.29
CA GLU A 757 19.40 31.98 -18.33
C GLU A 757 19.99 30.57 -18.12
N GLY A 758 19.87 29.71 -19.13
CA GLY A 758 20.47 28.37 -19.16
C GLY A 758 19.46 27.22 -19.18
N ARG A 759 19.97 26.00 -18.98
CA ARG A 759 19.17 24.76 -18.95
C ARG A 759 18.78 24.38 -17.51
N PRO A 760 17.48 24.18 -17.18
CA PRO A 760 17.05 23.69 -15.87
C PRO A 760 17.71 22.36 -15.48
N GLU A 761 18.00 22.13 -14.19
CA GLU A 761 18.47 20.83 -13.66
C GLU A 761 17.38 19.76 -13.80
N VAL A 762 16.16 20.13 -13.41
CA VAL A 762 14.96 19.31 -13.54
C VAL A 762 14.58 19.22 -15.00
N LYS A 763 14.34 17.99 -15.47
CA LYS A 763 13.94 17.70 -16.84
C LYS A 763 12.50 17.23 -16.95
N VAL A 764 11.96 16.64 -15.87
CA VAL A 764 10.59 16.12 -15.80
C VAL A 764 9.95 16.50 -14.47
N ILE A 765 8.72 16.99 -14.54
CA ILE A 765 7.76 17.14 -13.45
C ILE A 765 6.66 16.11 -13.72
N ALA A 766 6.34 15.29 -12.74
CA ALA A 766 5.38 14.20 -12.84
C ALA A 766 4.25 14.38 -11.82
N ASN A 767 3.01 14.40 -12.30
CA ASN A 767 1.80 14.68 -11.53
C ASN A 767 0.79 13.51 -11.58
N GLY A 768 -0.07 13.42 -10.56
CA GLY A 768 -1.29 12.60 -10.58
C GLY A 768 -2.49 13.50 -10.78
N HIS A 769 -3.52 13.36 -9.93
CA HIS A 769 -4.63 14.29 -9.69
C HIS A 769 -5.69 14.38 -10.80
N CYS A 770 -5.26 14.27 -12.06
CA CYS A 770 -6.12 14.25 -13.23
C CYS A 770 -6.09 12.82 -13.81
N HIS A 771 -7.25 12.16 -13.75
CA HIS A 771 -7.43 10.73 -13.90
C HIS A 771 -7.53 10.28 -15.36
N ILE A 772 -8.05 11.16 -16.23
CA ILE A 772 -8.15 10.97 -17.68
C ILE A 772 -7.31 12.01 -18.43
N THR A 773 -6.26 12.49 -17.77
CA THR A 773 -5.23 13.35 -18.34
C THR A 773 -3.90 12.63 -18.27
N GLU A 774 -3.23 12.55 -19.41
CA GLU A 774 -2.02 11.75 -19.58
C GLU A 774 -1.03 12.38 -20.57
N ASP A 775 -1.25 13.64 -20.94
CA ASP A 775 -0.32 14.40 -21.75
C ASP A 775 1.01 14.68 -21.03
N CYS A 776 2.07 14.74 -21.83
CA CYS A 776 3.36 15.32 -21.53
C CYS A 776 3.55 16.55 -22.42
N ARG A 777 3.70 17.73 -21.81
CA ARG A 777 4.05 18.97 -22.53
C ARG A 777 5.39 19.51 -22.07
N ARG A 778 6.16 20.10 -22.98
CA ARG A 778 7.42 20.75 -22.62
C ARG A 778 7.24 22.27 -22.51
N VAL A 779 7.73 22.85 -21.42
CA VAL A 779 7.67 24.29 -21.13
C VAL A 779 9.06 24.74 -20.67
N LYS A 780 9.67 25.71 -21.36
CA LYS A 780 10.98 26.30 -21.04
C LYS A 780 12.05 25.24 -20.74
N GLY A 781 12.07 24.15 -21.51
CA GLY A 781 13.03 23.06 -21.38
C GLY A 781 12.69 21.94 -20.38
N THR A 782 11.58 22.05 -19.64
CA THR A 782 11.12 21.04 -18.67
C THR A 782 9.86 20.35 -19.17
N TRP A 783 9.76 19.03 -19.06
CA TRP A 783 8.53 18.30 -19.36
C TRP A 783 7.61 18.24 -18.13
N LEU A 784 6.32 18.51 -18.32
CA LEU A 784 5.27 18.35 -17.32
C LEU A 784 4.33 17.24 -17.80
N CYS A 785 4.24 16.16 -17.03
CA CYS A 785 3.64 14.89 -17.44
C CYS A 785 2.63 14.38 -16.40
N PHE A 786 1.47 13.92 -16.86
CA PHE A 786 0.44 13.33 -16.00
C PHE A 786 0.49 11.80 -15.95
N GLY A 787 0.07 11.21 -14.83
CA GLY A 787 0.15 9.76 -14.57
C GLY A 787 -0.86 8.91 -15.35
N GLY A 788 -2.07 9.43 -15.60
CA GLY A 788 -3.10 8.78 -16.42
C GLY A 788 -4.06 7.81 -15.72
N GLY A 789 -4.28 7.93 -14.40
CA GLY A 789 -5.34 7.19 -13.69
C GLY A 789 -5.20 5.67 -13.69
N GLY A 790 -4.45 5.13 -12.73
CA GLY A 790 -4.04 3.72 -12.70
C GLY A 790 -5.06 2.71 -12.16
N SER A 791 -6.30 3.12 -11.87
CA SER A 791 -7.27 2.30 -11.11
C SER A 791 -8.70 2.46 -11.61
N TYR A 792 -9.49 1.39 -11.51
CA TYR A 792 -10.93 1.37 -11.79
C TYR A 792 -11.78 1.85 -10.61
N SER A 793 -11.18 2.04 -9.43
CA SER A 793 -11.78 2.78 -8.31
C SER A 793 -11.66 4.29 -8.48
N GLY A 794 -10.67 4.77 -9.25
CA GLY A 794 -10.52 6.19 -9.59
C GLY A 794 -11.50 6.62 -10.69
N TYR A 795 -11.78 7.92 -10.79
CA TYR A 795 -12.58 8.51 -11.87
C TYR A 795 -12.01 8.15 -13.24
N GLY A 796 -12.84 8.06 -14.26
CA GLY A 796 -12.43 7.58 -15.59
C GLY A 796 -13.30 8.13 -16.73
N LYS A 797 -13.30 7.42 -17.85
CA LYS A 797 -14.22 7.66 -18.98
C LYS A 797 -14.35 6.40 -19.81
N GLY A 798 -15.57 6.09 -20.26
CA GLY A 798 -15.79 5.00 -21.23
C GLY A 798 -14.93 5.19 -22.49
N GLY A 799 -14.17 4.17 -22.87
CA GLY A 799 -13.18 4.23 -23.97
C GLY A 799 -11.79 4.73 -23.56
N PHE A 800 -11.58 5.20 -22.33
CA PHE A 800 -10.25 5.51 -21.79
C PHE A 800 -9.72 4.32 -20.98
N SER A 801 -8.90 3.47 -21.61
CA SER A 801 -8.18 2.38 -20.91
C SER A 801 -7.41 2.89 -19.70
N ARG A 802 -7.42 2.13 -18.60
CA ARG A 802 -6.59 2.45 -17.42
C ARG A 802 -5.13 2.27 -17.78
N ARG A 803 -4.27 3.15 -17.27
CA ARG A 803 -2.86 3.18 -17.68
C ARG A 803 -1.94 3.63 -16.55
N MET A 804 -0.68 3.22 -16.65
CA MET A 804 0.38 3.64 -15.73
C MET A 804 1.57 4.15 -16.54
N ARG A 805 2.14 5.29 -16.11
CA ARG A 805 3.29 5.87 -16.78
C ARG A 805 4.59 5.20 -16.34
N VAL A 806 5.43 4.87 -17.29
CA VAL A 806 6.80 4.39 -17.05
C VAL A 806 7.79 5.47 -17.47
N TYR A 807 8.86 5.64 -16.70
CA TYR A 807 10.05 6.38 -17.08
C TYR A 807 11.23 5.42 -17.16
N GLN A 808 11.85 5.31 -18.34
CA GLN A 808 13.07 4.55 -18.58
C GLN A 808 14.25 5.51 -18.66
N LEU A 809 15.11 5.45 -17.66
CA LEU A 809 16.36 6.19 -17.62
C LEU A 809 17.45 5.28 -18.18
N SER A 810 18.17 5.76 -19.19
CA SER A 810 19.24 5.03 -19.88
C SER A 810 20.45 5.93 -20.07
N GLU A 811 21.57 5.35 -20.51
CA GLU A 811 22.87 6.03 -20.57
C GLU A 811 23.28 6.66 -19.23
N TYR A 812 23.00 5.95 -18.13
CA TYR A 812 23.19 6.42 -16.75
C TYR A 812 22.44 7.73 -16.41
N GLY A 813 21.27 7.94 -17.02
CA GLY A 813 20.39 9.09 -16.76
C GLY A 813 20.60 10.27 -17.70
N GLU A 814 21.50 10.17 -18.68
CA GLU A 814 21.61 11.16 -19.77
C GLU A 814 20.40 11.11 -20.72
N ARG A 815 19.79 9.92 -20.88
CA ARG A 815 18.57 9.71 -21.64
C ARG A 815 17.41 9.38 -20.71
N ILE A 816 16.28 10.07 -20.90
CA ILE A 816 15.02 9.82 -20.21
C ILE A 816 13.94 9.62 -21.26
N GLU A 817 13.27 8.49 -21.20
CA GLU A 817 12.18 8.10 -22.10
C GLU A 817 10.94 7.78 -21.25
N THR A 818 9.75 8.04 -21.79
CA THR A 818 8.47 7.68 -21.15
C THR A 818 7.57 6.95 -22.14
N TYR A 819 6.70 6.10 -21.61
CA TYR A 819 5.55 5.54 -22.30
C TYR A 819 4.45 5.28 -21.25
N LYS A 820 3.24 4.98 -21.70
CA LYS A 820 2.16 4.50 -20.82
C LYS A 820 1.87 3.04 -21.14
N LEU A 821 1.80 2.21 -20.11
CA LEU A 821 1.31 0.83 -20.24
C LEU A 821 -0.20 0.85 -19.97
N LEU A 822 -1.00 0.39 -20.93
CA LEU A 822 -2.44 0.21 -20.80
C LEU A 822 -2.78 -1.10 -20.07
N ASP A 823 -3.99 -1.17 -19.52
CA ASP A 823 -4.61 -2.40 -18.99
C ASP A 823 -4.66 -3.57 -19.99
N SER A 824 -4.60 -3.27 -21.30
CA SER A 824 -4.43 -4.24 -22.38
C SER A 824 -3.00 -4.79 -22.57
N LEU A 825 -2.03 -4.32 -21.77
CA LEU A 825 -0.57 -4.47 -21.93
C LEU A 825 0.04 -3.78 -23.15
N GLU A 826 -0.73 -2.98 -23.89
CA GLU A 826 -0.20 -2.13 -24.95
C GLU A 826 0.66 -0.99 -24.38
N ARG A 827 1.77 -0.67 -25.06
CA ARG A 827 2.66 0.44 -24.71
C ARG A 827 2.46 1.57 -25.70
N ILE A 828 1.80 2.65 -25.26
CA ILE A 828 1.45 3.79 -26.11
C ILE A 828 2.33 5.02 -25.84
N ASP A 829 2.42 5.89 -26.84
CA ASP A 829 3.08 7.20 -26.83
C ASP A 829 4.46 7.20 -26.20
N ARG A 830 5.30 6.30 -26.71
CA ARG A 830 6.72 6.22 -26.36
C ARG A 830 7.45 7.47 -26.84
N THR A 831 7.89 8.30 -25.91
CA THR A 831 8.51 9.61 -26.17
C THR A 831 9.82 9.77 -25.43
N ILE A 832 10.81 10.34 -26.12
CA ILE A 832 12.13 10.65 -25.58
C ILE A 832 12.06 12.05 -25.00
N LEU A 833 12.12 12.18 -23.67
CA LEU A 833 12.02 13.47 -22.98
C LEU A 833 13.38 14.16 -22.88
N VAL A 834 14.46 13.38 -22.75
CA VAL A 834 15.84 13.88 -22.62
C VAL A 834 16.79 12.94 -23.34
N GLY A 835 17.82 13.51 -23.97
CA GLY A 835 18.88 12.78 -24.65
C GLY A 835 18.97 13.13 -26.13
N GLU A 836 19.68 12.29 -26.88
CA GLU A 836 19.65 12.29 -28.34
C GLU A 836 18.21 12.00 -28.82
N ASP A 837 17.77 12.68 -29.88
CA ASP A 837 16.43 12.63 -30.50
C ASP A 837 15.24 13.18 -29.67
N ALA A 838 15.47 13.74 -28.48
CA ALA A 838 14.40 14.22 -27.58
C ALA A 838 13.60 15.47 -28.03
N ILE A 839 13.89 16.02 -29.21
CA ILE A 839 13.32 17.28 -29.75
C ILE A 839 12.99 17.14 -31.26
N GLY A 840 13.12 15.93 -31.82
CA GLY A 840 13.08 15.67 -33.27
C GLY A 840 14.35 16.11 -34.01
N GLN A 841 14.62 15.47 -35.14
CA GLN A 841 15.45 15.96 -36.25
C GLN A 841 14.58 16.05 -37.50
#